data_AF-A0A2H9QNE7-F1
#
_entry.id   AF-A0A2H9QNE7-F1
#
_cell.length_a   1.000
_cell.length_b   1.000
_cell.length_c   1.000
_cell.angle_alpha   90.00
_cell.angle_beta   90.00
_cell.angle_gamma   90.00
#
_symmetry.space_group_name_H-M   'P 1'
#
loop_
_entity.id
_entity.type
_entity.pdbx_description
1 polymer ?
#
loop_
_entity_poly.entity_id
_entity_poly.type
_entity_poly.pdbx_seq_one_letter_code
_entity_poly.pdbx_strand_id
1 'polypeptide(L)'
;MKRESVEEVLRKYGAKIETQINSSGDSKNYSQSYEKFKGEISREYTTYERWANSLGNFIHIKPSKGDEEKMTKSLNSAHLAVEPWQAISLSVMGFLTVFLIGIFISVGITLVSGGIESFPLLFFFLVITFSIFLFYFLNQYPERLANKWRLKASSQMVPAILYIVVYMRHTPNLERAIQFASEHLQYPLALDFKKIFYDVEVGKYSTIKESLDHYLESWRGYSTEFIEGFHLIESSLFEPDSSRRISTLEKGLQVVLDGVYEKMLKFSHSVRSPLTNVYMLGVVLPTLGLALIPLASAMIGGILTYIHVFILFNLIIPFMVFYLTDKVLGMRPGGYGETTLLEKNPLYPRYKSQVHYHKAFWIILPFLILSLIPLIFQFTPIPASLDLAKDFSFSELGLSFLGSGNFFGFISTPTGIKGPFGLGALLLGMLFPLSIAFYFSIAYNGKTKELIIEREKTKELESEFNNSLFQLGNRLGNGVPPELVFGKVAESNRGLRTGEFFGKVNYNIRQMGMSVEKAIFDRTRGAIRFFPSDLIATSMRVLIESSKKGLKIAAVSLMSISEYLKNLDKITMRLRDLLAEITSDMKSNMTFLAPLLSGIVVGLAAMITSILGMLYIANLSGAGATNWGSFNNFLDILQYQDMIPPYFLQISVGIYLIEIIFILTSTLVTINSGEDKLEMTNKVGINLKKGMSLYFIVALLSVVALSILSATVLGNLLG
;
A
#
# COMPACT_ATOMS: atom_id res chain seq x y z
N MET A 1 -17.98 -56.34 52.27
CA MET A 1 -18.40 -55.02 51.75
C MET A 1 -17.13 -54.26 51.34
N LYS A 2 -16.70 -54.36 50.07
CA LYS A 2 -15.55 -53.60 49.58
C LYS A 2 -16.03 -52.19 49.25
N ARG A 3 -15.44 -51.17 49.90
CA ARG A 3 -15.70 -49.75 49.60
C ARG A 3 -15.26 -49.49 48.15
N GLU A 4 -16.18 -49.08 47.29
CA GLU A 4 -15.84 -48.53 45.95
C GLU A 4 -14.79 -47.43 46.15
N SER A 5 -13.72 -47.45 45.34
CA SER A 5 -12.66 -46.44 45.46
C SER A 5 -13.21 -45.09 45.03
N VAL A 6 -12.74 -44.01 45.67
CA VAL A 6 -13.16 -42.62 45.37
C VAL A 6 -12.97 -42.30 43.88
N GLU A 7 -11.96 -42.90 43.25
CA GLU A 7 -11.65 -42.76 41.83
C GLU A 7 -12.71 -43.41 40.93
N GLU A 8 -13.28 -44.54 41.37
CA GLU A 8 -14.34 -45.25 40.65
C GLU A 8 -15.67 -44.51 40.77
N VAL A 9 -15.93 -43.89 41.93
CA VAL A 9 -17.05 -42.96 42.15
C VAL A 9 -16.89 -41.73 41.27
N LEU A 10 -15.73 -41.06 41.29
CA LEU A 10 -15.46 -39.88 40.46
C LEU A 10 -15.56 -40.19 38.96
N ARG A 11 -15.11 -41.36 38.51
CA ARG A 11 -15.25 -41.79 37.11
C ARG A 11 -16.70 -42.07 36.74
N LYS A 12 -17.46 -42.71 37.64
CA LYS A 12 -18.88 -43.04 37.43
C LYS A 12 -19.76 -41.79 37.40
N TYR A 13 -19.52 -40.83 38.29
CA TYR A 13 -20.23 -39.55 38.31
C TYR A 13 -19.72 -38.59 37.22
N GLY A 14 -18.42 -38.58 36.92
CA GLY A 14 -17.83 -37.82 35.82
C GLY A 14 -18.36 -38.25 34.46
N ALA A 15 -18.41 -39.56 34.20
CA ALA A 15 -19.03 -40.09 32.99
C ALA A 15 -20.52 -39.78 32.93
N LYS A 16 -21.24 -39.78 34.06
CA LYS A 16 -22.66 -39.41 34.11
C LYS A 16 -22.90 -37.92 33.84
N ILE A 17 -21.99 -37.05 34.29
CA ILE A 17 -21.98 -35.61 33.99
C ILE A 17 -21.63 -35.38 32.52
N GLU A 18 -20.65 -36.08 31.98
CA GLU A 18 -20.26 -35.99 30.56
C GLU A 18 -21.35 -36.53 29.63
N THR A 19 -22.05 -37.59 30.05
CA THR A 19 -23.23 -38.10 29.34
C THR A 19 -24.40 -37.13 29.46
N GLN A 20 -24.60 -36.46 30.61
CA GLN A 20 -25.61 -35.42 30.75
C GLN A 20 -25.28 -34.16 29.95
N ILE A 21 -24.00 -33.78 29.82
CA ILE A 21 -23.53 -32.66 28.99
C ILE A 21 -23.69 -32.99 27.49
N ASN A 22 -23.46 -34.24 27.08
CA ASN A 22 -23.64 -34.68 25.70
C ASN A 22 -25.11 -35.03 25.36
N SER A 23 -25.94 -35.41 26.34
CA SER A 23 -27.37 -35.70 26.16
C SER A 23 -28.27 -34.49 26.36
N SER A 24 -27.78 -33.44 27.02
CA SER A 24 -28.34 -32.09 26.88
C SER A 24 -27.76 -31.47 25.61
N GLY A 25 -28.18 -32.06 24.48
CA GLY A 25 -28.27 -31.36 23.20
C GLY A 25 -29.33 -30.27 23.28
N ASP A 26 -29.24 -29.40 24.29
CA ASP A 26 -29.82 -28.08 24.21
C ASP A 26 -29.05 -27.39 23.09
N SER A 27 -29.72 -27.27 21.95
CA SER A 27 -29.56 -26.14 21.07
C SER A 27 -29.63 -24.89 21.96
N LYS A 28 -28.48 -24.46 22.50
CA LYS A 28 -28.34 -23.12 23.05
C LYS A 28 -28.75 -22.24 21.89
N ASN A 29 -29.97 -21.72 21.98
CA ASN A 29 -30.43 -20.58 21.20
C ASN A 29 -29.51 -19.44 21.60
N TYR A 30 -28.31 -19.45 21.03
CA TYR A 30 -27.48 -18.27 20.96
C TYR A 30 -28.38 -17.17 20.43
N SER A 31 -28.37 -16.01 21.07
CA SER A 31 -29.13 -14.87 20.56
C SER A 31 -28.76 -14.68 19.08
N GLN A 32 -29.69 -14.29 18.22
CA GLN A 32 -29.35 -13.99 16.81
C GLN A 32 -28.16 -13.01 16.71
N SER A 33 -27.99 -12.16 17.73
CA SER A 33 -26.84 -11.28 17.92
C SER A 33 -25.52 -12.04 18.10
N TYR A 34 -25.50 -13.14 18.86
CA TYR A 34 -24.32 -13.97 19.09
C TYR A 34 -23.93 -14.77 17.84
N GLU A 35 -24.88 -15.36 17.12
CA GLU A 35 -24.55 -16.05 15.85
C GLU A 35 -24.07 -15.05 14.79
N LYS A 36 -24.69 -13.87 14.75
CA LYS A 36 -24.24 -12.77 13.88
C LYS A 36 -22.86 -12.25 14.29
N PHE A 37 -22.58 -12.11 15.59
CA PHE A 37 -21.26 -11.73 16.08
C PHE A 37 -20.20 -12.79 15.76
N LYS A 38 -20.51 -14.08 15.93
CA LYS A 38 -19.64 -15.20 15.57
C LYS A 38 -19.38 -15.27 14.06
N GLY A 39 -20.39 -15.00 13.22
CA GLY A 39 -20.26 -14.88 11.77
C GLY A 39 -19.52 -13.61 11.32
N GLU A 40 -19.61 -12.52 12.07
CA GLU A 40 -18.80 -11.30 11.86
C GLU A 40 -17.35 -11.48 12.36
N ILE A 41 -17.13 -12.37 13.33
CA ILE A 41 -15.82 -12.77 13.86
C ILE A 41 -15.17 -13.89 13.04
N SER A 42 -15.92 -14.69 12.27
CA SER A 42 -15.36 -15.75 11.42
C SER A 42 -14.53 -15.11 10.30
N ARG A 43 -13.30 -14.75 10.67
CA ARG A 43 -12.32 -14.15 9.78
C ARG A 43 -11.78 -15.23 8.88
N GLU A 44 -11.77 -14.95 7.59
CA GLU A 44 -10.84 -15.64 6.69
C GLU A 44 -9.43 -15.38 7.21
N TYR A 45 -8.64 -16.45 7.41
CA TYR A 45 -7.25 -16.31 7.83
C TYR A 45 -6.52 -15.35 6.90
N THR A 46 -5.95 -14.31 7.50
CA THR A 46 -5.04 -13.39 6.83
C THR A 46 -3.90 -14.19 6.20
N THR A 47 -3.31 -13.67 5.12
CA THR A 47 -2.18 -14.34 4.44
C THR A 47 -1.03 -14.63 5.40
N TYR A 48 -0.81 -13.74 6.38
CA TYR A 48 0.16 -13.94 7.44
C TYR A 48 -0.20 -15.07 8.40
N GLU A 49 -1.46 -15.16 8.86
CA GLU A 49 -1.92 -16.28 9.69
C GLU A 49 -1.72 -17.63 8.98
N ARG A 50 -1.97 -17.68 7.67
CA ARG A 50 -1.70 -18.89 6.87
C ARG A 50 -0.22 -19.25 6.86
N TRP A 51 0.67 -18.27 6.70
CA TRP A 51 2.12 -18.51 6.70
C TRP A 51 2.65 -18.86 8.10
N ALA A 52 2.15 -18.21 9.14
CA ALA A 52 2.52 -18.52 10.52
C ALA A 52 2.07 -19.94 10.91
N ASN A 53 0.85 -20.34 10.54
CA ASN A 53 0.34 -21.68 10.80
C ASN A 53 0.99 -22.76 9.93
N SER A 54 1.44 -22.45 8.70
CA SER A 54 2.12 -23.44 7.84
C SER A 54 3.61 -23.53 8.15
N LEU A 55 4.34 -22.43 7.99
CA LEU A 55 5.80 -22.38 8.08
C LEU A 55 6.28 -22.24 9.52
N GLY A 56 5.51 -21.58 10.40
CA GLY A 56 5.86 -21.40 11.80
C GLY A 56 5.76 -22.66 12.64
N ASN A 57 4.90 -23.63 12.26
CA ASN A 57 4.72 -24.88 13.01
C ASN A 57 5.88 -25.89 12.85
N PHE A 58 6.79 -25.69 11.89
CA PHE A 58 7.90 -26.62 11.65
C PHE A 58 8.97 -26.60 12.75
N ILE A 59 9.18 -25.45 13.40
CA ILE A 59 10.22 -25.27 14.43
C ILE A 59 9.57 -24.60 15.64
N HIS A 60 9.64 -25.23 16.81
CA HIS A 60 9.16 -24.62 18.06
C HIS A 60 10.30 -23.82 18.70
N ILE A 61 10.30 -22.50 18.51
CA ILE A 61 11.27 -21.60 19.15
C ILE A 61 10.58 -20.90 20.32
N LYS A 62 11.04 -21.17 21.55
CA LYS A 62 10.49 -20.52 22.74
C LYS A 62 10.99 -19.06 22.81
N PRO A 63 10.10 -18.05 22.85
CA PRO A 63 10.50 -16.65 22.96
C PRO A 63 11.18 -16.35 24.30
N SER A 64 11.93 -15.24 24.35
CA SER A 64 12.31 -14.63 25.62
C SER A 64 11.05 -14.04 26.30
N LYS A 65 10.98 -14.01 27.64
CA LYS A 65 9.79 -13.51 28.36
C LYS A 65 9.37 -12.09 27.96
N GLY A 66 10.34 -11.21 27.67
CA GLY A 66 10.08 -9.83 27.26
C GLY A 66 9.57 -9.71 25.81
N ASP A 67 10.04 -10.58 24.91
CA ASP A 67 9.55 -10.61 23.53
C ASP A 67 8.17 -11.29 23.46
N GLU A 68 7.92 -12.29 24.29
CA GLU A 68 6.62 -12.96 24.42
C GLU A 68 5.53 -11.97 24.84
N GLU A 69 5.77 -11.15 25.85
CA GLU A 69 4.81 -10.16 26.34
C GLU A 69 4.50 -9.09 25.29
N LYS A 70 5.55 -8.55 24.64
CA LYS A 70 5.41 -7.57 23.54
C LYS A 70 4.65 -8.15 22.35
N MET A 71 4.99 -9.37 21.96
CA MET A 71 4.36 -10.05 20.83
C MET A 71 2.90 -10.37 21.14
N THR A 72 2.60 -10.87 22.34
CA THR A 72 1.23 -11.14 22.80
C THR A 72 0.37 -9.89 22.77
N LYS A 73 0.90 -8.75 23.25
CA LYS A 73 0.19 -7.46 23.18
C LYS A 73 -0.13 -7.05 21.75
N SER A 74 0.81 -7.24 20.82
CA SER A 74 0.62 -6.94 19.39
C SER A 74 -0.38 -7.88 18.73
N LEU A 75 -0.28 -9.19 18.97
CA LEU A 75 -1.18 -10.20 18.42
C LEU A 75 -2.62 -9.99 18.89
N ASN A 76 -2.83 -9.73 20.19
CA ASN A 76 -4.14 -9.42 20.75
C ASN A 76 -4.72 -8.13 20.17
N SER A 77 -3.90 -7.09 19.98
CA SER A 77 -4.33 -5.82 19.39
C SER A 77 -4.72 -5.98 17.91
N ALA A 78 -3.95 -6.78 17.17
CA ALA A 78 -4.24 -7.10 15.76
C ALA A 78 -5.38 -8.13 15.60
N HIS A 79 -5.84 -8.74 16.70
CA HIS A 79 -6.82 -9.82 16.72
C HIS A 79 -6.38 -11.00 15.82
N LEU A 80 -5.10 -11.38 15.88
CA LEU A 80 -4.53 -12.48 15.12
C LEU A 80 -4.65 -13.79 15.91
N ALA A 81 -5.11 -14.86 15.27
CA ALA A 81 -5.23 -16.19 15.87
C ALA A 81 -3.92 -16.97 15.72
N VAL A 82 -2.82 -16.42 16.25
CA VAL A 82 -1.46 -16.97 16.16
C VAL A 82 -0.80 -16.90 17.53
N GLU A 83 -0.07 -17.93 17.91
CA GLU A 83 0.70 -17.92 19.16
C GLU A 83 2.04 -17.18 18.99
N PRO A 84 2.58 -16.52 20.04
CA PRO A 84 3.82 -15.75 19.96
C PRO A 84 5.02 -16.52 19.38
N TRP A 85 5.12 -17.81 19.68
CA TRP A 85 6.21 -18.65 19.17
C TRP A 85 6.09 -18.91 17.65
N GLN A 86 4.88 -19.01 17.10
CA GLN A 86 4.67 -19.24 15.66
C GLN A 86 5.13 -18.03 14.85
N ALA A 87 4.88 -16.81 15.33
CA ALA A 87 5.29 -15.56 14.69
C ALA A 87 6.83 -15.43 14.62
N ILE A 88 7.52 -15.77 15.71
CA ILE A 88 9.00 -15.75 15.77
C ILE A 88 9.57 -16.86 14.89
N SER A 89 8.98 -18.06 14.96
CA SER A 89 9.44 -19.22 14.19
C SER A 89 9.30 -19.00 12.68
N LEU A 90 8.23 -18.34 12.22
CA LEU A 90 8.10 -17.88 10.83
C LEU A 90 9.24 -16.95 10.41
N SER A 91 9.63 -16.02 11.29
CA SER A 91 10.71 -15.06 11.01
C SER A 91 12.06 -15.75 10.85
N VAL A 92 12.37 -16.69 11.75
CA VAL A 92 13.58 -17.53 11.68
C VAL A 92 13.55 -18.43 10.46
N MET A 93 12.42 -19.05 10.13
CA MET A 93 12.30 -19.92 8.95
C MET A 93 12.48 -19.13 7.65
N GLY A 94 11.93 -17.91 7.58
CA GLY A 94 12.14 -17.00 6.45
C GLY A 94 13.62 -16.68 6.25
N PHE A 95 14.33 -16.36 7.33
CA PHE A 95 15.78 -16.17 7.31
C PHE A 95 16.53 -17.43 6.83
N LEU A 96 16.28 -18.57 7.47
CA LEU A 96 16.99 -19.82 7.17
C LEU A 96 16.76 -20.27 5.74
N THR A 97 15.55 -20.12 5.21
CA THR A 97 15.23 -20.54 3.84
C THR A 97 16.03 -19.74 2.82
N VAL A 98 16.02 -18.41 2.92
CA VAL A 98 16.76 -17.55 1.99
C VAL A 98 18.27 -17.70 2.16
N PHE A 99 18.74 -17.84 3.41
CA PHE A 99 20.14 -18.09 3.71
C PHE A 99 20.63 -19.41 3.12
N LEU A 100 19.89 -20.52 3.31
CA LEU A 100 20.24 -21.82 2.76
C LEU A 100 20.21 -21.82 1.23
N ILE A 101 19.20 -21.20 0.60
CA ILE A 101 19.17 -21.03 -0.85
C ILE A 101 20.42 -20.27 -1.32
N GLY A 102 20.80 -19.19 -0.62
CA GLY A 102 22.02 -18.44 -0.88
C GLY A 102 23.28 -19.30 -0.81
N ILE A 103 23.41 -20.11 0.25
CA ILE A 103 24.53 -21.05 0.39
C ILE A 103 24.52 -22.07 -0.74
N PHE A 104 23.40 -22.72 -1.02
CA PHE A 104 23.33 -23.78 -2.04
C PHE A 104 23.67 -23.26 -3.43
N ILE A 105 23.21 -22.06 -3.78
CA ILE A 105 23.57 -21.42 -5.06
C ILE A 105 25.07 -21.10 -5.09
N SER A 106 25.61 -20.50 -4.02
CA SER A 106 27.05 -20.15 -3.97
C SER A 106 27.95 -21.39 -4.04
N VAL A 107 27.63 -22.44 -3.28
CA VAL A 107 28.35 -23.71 -3.31
C VAL A 107 28.20 -24.40 -4.66
N GLY A 108 27.01 -24.36 -5.27
CA GLY A 108 26.77 -24.87 -6.62
C GLY A 108 27.66 -24.20 -7.67
N ILE A 109 27.79 -22.88 -7.61
CA ILE A 109 28.69 -22.11 -8.49
C ILE A 109 30.15 -22.54 -8.28
N THR A 110 30.57 -22.70 -7.02
CA THR A 110 31.92 -23.15 -6.67
C THR A 110 32.24 -24.56 -7.18
N LEU A 111 31.27 -25.48 -7.10
CA LEU A 111 31.43 -26.86 -7.58
C LEU A 111 31.52 -26.92 -9.11
N VAL A 112 30.72 -26.12 -9.83
CA VAL A 112 30.75 -26.08 -11.30
C VAL A 112 32.02 -25.42 -11.82
N SER A 113 32.54 -24.41 -11.11
CA SER A 113 33.70 -23.62 -11.54
C SER A 113 35.05 -24.20 -11.07
N GLY A 114 35.05 -25.33 -10.37
CA GLY A 114 36.23 -26.17 -10.16
C GLY A 114 37.20 -25.74 -9.05
N GLY A 115 36.82 -24.86 -8.12
CA GLY A 115 37.70 -24.48 -7.00
C GLY A 115 37.09 -23.47 -6.01
N ILE A 116 37.55 -23.47 -4.75
CA ILE A 116 37.06 -22.60 -3.66
C ILE A 116 37.24 -21.11 -3.99
N GLU A 117 38.25 -20.76 -4.79
CA GLU A 117 38.53 -19.39 -5.23
C GLU A 117 37.40 -18.78 -6.08
N SER A 118 36.55 -19.61 -6.67
CA SER A 118 35.38 -19.18 -7.46
C SER A 118 34.11 -18.93 -6.62
N PHE A 119 34.22 -18.97 -5.29
CA PHE A 119 33.07 -18.70 -4.42
C PHE A 119 32.57 -17.26 -4.63
N PRO A 120 31.28 -17.06 -4.98
CA PRO A 120 30.74 -15.74 -5.27
C PRO A 120 30.46 -14.96 -3.97
N LEU A 121 31.53 -14.46 -3.34
CA LEU A 121 31.50 -13.79 -2.04
C LEU A 121 30.51 -12.61 -2.01
N LEU A 122 30.50 -11.77 -3.04
CA LEU A 122 29.64 -10.59 -3.09
C LEU A 122 28.16 -10.97 -3.19
N PHE A 123 27.81 -11.94 -4.05
CA PHE A 123 26.45 -12.49 -4.12
C PHE A 123 26.01 -13.06 -2.77
N PHE A 124 26.86 -13.89 -2.15
CA PHE A 124 26.54 -14.49 -0.85
C PHE A 124 26.31 -13.43 0.23
N PHE A 125 27.16 -12.40 0.27
CA PHE A 125 27.01 -11.27 1.20
C PHE A 125 25.70 -10.49 0.99
N LEU A 126 25.31 -10.23 -0.26
CA LEU A 126 24.04 -9.57 -0.58
C LEU A 126 22.85 -10.42 -0.14
N VAL A 127 22.88 -11.73 -0.37
CA VAL A 127 21.80 -12.65 0.05
C VAL A 127 21.70 -12.77 1.57
N ILE A 128 22.83 -12.82 2.29
CA ILE A 128 22.83 -12.77 3.76
C ILE A 128 22.20 -11.46 4.25
N THR A 129 22.63 -10.33 3.68
CA THR A 129 22.11 -9.02 4.05
C THR A 129 20.60 -8.98 3.86
N PHE A 130 20.10 -9.43 2.71
CA PHE A 130 18.66 -9.52 2.44
C PHE A 130 17.95 -10.48 3.41
N SER A 131 18.55 -11.62 3.75
CA SER A 131 17.98 -12.59 4.70
C SER A 131 17.80 -11.97 6.09
N ILE A 132 18.79 -11.21 6.57
CA ILE A 132 18.73 -10.49 7.85
C ILE A 132 17.61 -9.43 7.80
N PHE A 133 17.48 -8.70 6.70
CA PHE A 133 16.37 -7.75 6.52
C PHE A 133 15.00 -8.44 6.54
N LEU A 134 14.88 -9.60 5.88
CA LEU A 134 13.65 -10.39 5.85
C LEU A 134 13.26 -10.87 7.25
N PHE A 135 14.23 -11.28 8.07
CA PHE A 135 14.01 -11.64 9.48
C PHE A 135 13.36 -10.49 10.26
N TYR A 136 13.98 -9.30 10.22
CA TYR A 136 13.45 -8.13 10.93
C TYR A 136 12.07 -7.73 10.42
N PHE A 137 11.85 -7.82 9.11
CA PHE A 137 10.57 -7.52 8.49
C PHE A 137 9.45 -8.44 8.98
N LEU A 138 9.69 -9.76 8.99
CA LEU A 138 8.71 -10.75 9.44
C LEU A 138 8.47 -10.68 10.95
N ASN A 139 9.52 -10.41 11.74
CA ASN A 139 9.42 -10.34 13.19
C ASN A 139 8.61 -9.12 13.65
N GLN A 140 8.77 -7.98 12.97
CA GLN A 140 7.99 -6.77 13.26
C GLN A 140 6.60 -6.76 12.60
N TYR A 141 6.27 -7.79 11.81
CA TYR A 141 5.02 -7.82 11.06
C TYR A 141 3.76 -7.79 11.95
N PRO A 142 3.68 -8.52 13.08
CA PRO A 142 2.53 -8.44 13.99
C PRO A 142 2.34 -7.06 14.59
N GLU A 143 3.43 -6.40 14.99
CA GLU A 143 3.39 -5.03 15.50
C GLU A 143 2.87 -4.06 14.44
N ARG A 144 3.28 -4.24 13.17
CA ARG A 144 2.80 -3.43 12.05
C ARG A 144 1.31 -3.63 11.79
N LEU A 145 0.82 -4.86 11.85
CA LEU A 145 -0.61 -5.14 11.75
C LEU A 145 -1.40 -4.53 12.91
N ALA A 146 -0.88 -4.63 14.14
CA ALA A 146 -1.49 -4.01 15.32
C ALA A 146 -1.56 -2.49 15.18
N ASN A 147 -0.49 -1.85 14.69
CA ASN A 147 -0.46 -0.42 14.43
C ASN A 147 -1.45 -0.04 13.32
N LYS A 148 -1.53 -0.79 12.21
CA LYS A 148 -2.55 -0.56 11.18
C LYS A 148 -3.97 -0.67 11.73
N TRP A 149 -4.25 -1.67 12.56
CA TRP A 149 -5.54 -1.82 13.24
C TRP A 149 -5.87 -0.59 14.10
N ARG A 150 -4.91 -0.16 14.93
CA ARG A 150 -5.06 0.99 15.81
C ARG A 150 -5.25 2.31 15.07
N LEU A 151 -4.51 2.52 13.98
CA LEU A 151 -4.67 3.72 13.16
C LEU A 151 -6.06 3.76 12.50
N LYS A 152 -6.57 2.60 12.09
CA LYS A 152 -7.93 2.47 11.53
C LYS A 152 -9.01 2.72 12.57
N ALA A 153 -8.83 2.19 13.78
CA ALA A 153 -9.68 2.52 14.91
C ALA A 153 -9.58 4.01 15.31
N SER A 154 -8.39 4.62 15.23
CA SER A 154 -8.17 6.03 15.53
C SER A 154 -8.97 6.97 14.60
N SER A 155 -9.07 6.65 13.31
CA SER A 155 -9.94 7.42 12.40
C SER A 155 -11.43 7.35 12.74
N GLN A 156 -11.85 6.37 13.55
CA GLN A 156 -13.23 6.15 13.95
C GLN A 156 -13.54 6.68 15.35
N MET A 157 -12.53 7.14 16.11
CA MET A 157 -12.71 7.67 17.48
C MET A 157 -13.66 8.86 17.52
N VAL A 158 -13.48 9.80 16.59
CA VAL A 158 -14.31 11.00 16.56
C VAL A 158 -15.76 10.67 16.16
N PRO A 159 -16.03 9.92 15.06
CA PRO A 159 -17.38 9.43 14.78
C PRO A 159 -17.99 8.65 15.94
N ALA A 160 -17.21 7.82 16.63
CA ALA A 160 -17.69 7.03 17.76
C ALA A 160 -18.21 7.92 18.90
N ILE A 161 -17.38 8.88 19.32
CA ILE A 161 -17.72 9.83 20.37
C ILE A 161 -18.89 10.72 19.94
N LEU A 162 -18.92 11.15 18.68
CA LEU A 162 -20.03 11.90 18.11
C LEU A 162 -21.34 11.10 18.21
N TYR A 163 -21.35 9.81 17.84
CA TYR A 163 -22.54 8.96 17.95
C TYR A 163 -23.00 8.77 19.38
N ILE A 164 -22.06 8.52 20.30
CA ILE A 164 -22.36 8.34 21.72
C ILE A 164 -22.94 9.63 22.29
N VAL A 165 -22.30 10.78 22.04
CA VAL A 165 -22.74 12.10 22.49
C VAL A 165 -24.12 12.45 21.94
N VAL A 166 -24.36 12.24 20.64
CA VAL A 166 -25.66 12.50 20.01
C VAL A 166 -26.74 11.62 20.65
N TYR A 167 -26.47 10.34 20.89
CA TYR A 167 -27.42 9.44 21.55
C TYR A 167 -27.68 9.84 23.00
N MET A 168 -26.62 10.15 23.77
CA MET A 168 -26.69 10.46 25.20
C MET A 168 -27.31 11.80 25.53
N ARG A 169 -27.22 12.80 24.62
CA ARG A 169 -27.96 14.07 24.80
C ARG A 169 -29.44 13.85 25.04
N HIS A 170 -29.99 12.82 24.40
CA HIS A 170 -31.40 12.47 24.50
C HIS A 170 -31.70 11.47 25.62
N THR A 171 -30.97 10.37 25.64
CA THR A 171 -31.23 9.24 26.53
C THR A 171 -29.95 9.01 27.33
N PRO A 172 -29.92 9.38 28.62
CA PRO A 172 -28.73 9.28 29.46
C PRO A 172 -28.48 7.81 29.85
N ASN A 173 -28.15 6.99 28.85
CA ASN A 173 -27.85 5.58 28.98
C ASN A 173 -26.63 5.29 28.10
N LEU A 174 -25.49 5.07 28.75
CA LEU A 174 -24.20 4.82 28.11
C LEU A 174 -24.21 3.51 27.33
N GLU A 175 -24.81 2.45 27.87
CA GLU A 175 -24.84 1.12 27.24
C GLU A 175 -25.53 1.17 25.88
N ARG A 176 -26.73 1.77 25.82
CA ARG A 176 -27.45 1.93 24.55
C ARG A 176 -26.76 2.88 23.59
N ALA A 177 -26.02 3.87 24.09
CA ALA A 177 -25.23 4.77 23.26
C ALA A 177 -24.04 4.04 22.61
N ILE A 178 -23.34 3.18 23.37
CA ILE A 178 -22.26 2.35 22.85
C ILE A 178 -22.81 1.31 21.86
N GLN A 179 -23.97 0.73 22.15
CA GLN A 179 -24.64 -0.18 21.23
C GLN A 179 -24.97 0.53 19.91
N PHE A 180 -25.59 1.72 19.99
CA PHE A 180 -25.91 2.53 18.81
C PHE A 180 -24.66 2.87 17.99
N ALA A 181 -23.56 3.26 18.66
CA ALA A 181 -22.28 3.48 18.00
C ALA A 181 -21.74 2.19 17.34
N SER A 182 -21.82 1.04 18.01
CA SER A 182 -21.33 -0.24 17.49
C SER A 182 -22.05 -0.72 16.21
N GLU A 183 -23.31 -0.30 16.02
CA GLU A 183 -24.12 -0.66 14.84
C GLU A 183 -23.87 0.27 13.64
N HIS A 184 -23.45 1.51 13.91
CA HIS A 184 -23.30 2.55 12.89
C HIS A 184 -21.83 2.85 12.55
N LEU A 185 -20.90 2.46 13.40
CA LEU A 185 -19.47 2.50 13.12
C LEU A 185 -19.08 1.44 12.10
N GLN A 186 -18.00 1.72 11.37
CA GLN A 186 -17.35 0.73 10.54
C GLN A 186 -16.36 -0.11 11.35
N TYR A 187 -15.94 -1.23 10.78
CA TYR A 187 -14.80 -1.99 11.31
C TYR A 187 -13.52 -1.15 11.21
N PRO A 188 -12.64 -1.13 12.23
CA PRO A 188 -12.53 -2.07 13.35
C PRO A 188 -13.24 -1.69 14.66
N LEU A 189 -13.49 -0.40 14.93
CA LEU A 189 -13.96 0.05 16.24
C LEU A 189 -15.37 -0.47 16.57
N ALA A 190 -16.19 -0.72 15.55
CA ALA A 190 -17.46 -1.41 15.69
C ALA A 190 -17.33 -2.81 16.34
N LEU A 191 -16.28 -3.59 15.98
CA LEU A 191 -16.03 -4.90 16.60
C LEU A 191 -15.56 -4.74 18.03
N ASP A 192 -14.68 -3.78 18.27
CA ASP A 192 -14.18 -3.52 19.62
C ASP A 192 -15.35 -3.17 20.56
N PHE A 193 -16.30 -2.34 20.13
CA PHE A 193 -17.49 -2.03 20.92
C PHE A 193 -18.42 -3.23 21.08
N LYS A 194 -18.64 -4.04 20.04
CA LYS A 194 -19.41 -5.30 20.17
C LYS A 194 -18.73 -6.27 21.15
N LYS A 195 -17.40 -6.31 21.17
CA LYS A 195 -16.61 -7.15 22.08
C LYS A 195 -16.78 -6.75 23.55
N ILE A 196 -17.00 -5.47 23.84
CA ILE A 196 -17.32 -5.00 25.21
C ILE A 196 -18.60 -5.69 25.72
N PHE A 197 -19.64 -5.80 24.89
CA PHE A 197 -20.85 -6.54 25.26
C PHE A 197 -20.58 -8.04 25.36
N TYR A 198 -19.83 -8.60 24.42
CA TYR A 198 -19.50 -10.02 24.41
C TYR A 198 -18.71 -10.47 25.66
N ASP A 199 -17.71 -9.71 26.08
CA ASP A 199 -16.90 -10.05 27.25
C ASP A 199 -17.76 -10.07 28.54
N VAL A 200 -18.83 -9.28 28.60
CA VAL A 200 -19.83 -9.34 29.68
C VAL A 200 -20.76 -10.55 29.52
N GLU A 201 -21.25 -10.84 28.31
CA GLU A 201 -22.11 -12.01 28.03
C GLU A 201 -21.42 -13.35 28.35
N VAL A 202 -20.10 -13.42 28.14
CA VAL A 202 -19.28 -14.61 28.46
C VAL A 202 -18.86 -14.66 29.94
N GLY A 203 -19.19 -13.63 30.71
CA GLY A 203 -18.91 -13.57 32.15
C GLY A 203 -17.45 -13.25 32.49
N LYS A 204 -16.68 -12.66 31.56
CA LYS A 204 -15.31 -12.20 31.81
C LYS A 204 -15.30 -10.92 32.65
N TYR A 205 -16.28 -10.04 32.47
CA TYR A 205 -16.52 -8.87 33.31
C TYR A 205 -17.95 -8.86 33.82
N SER A 206 -18.18 -8.19 34.95
CA SER A 206 -19.50 -8.18 35.61
C SER A 206 -20.44 -7.14 35.02
N THR A 207 -19.89 -6.05 34.45
CA THR A 207 -20.66 -4.94 33.90
C THR A 207 -20.06 -4.42 32.60
N ILE A 208 -20.89 -3.80 31.76
CA ILE A 208 -20.44 -3.13 30.53
C ILE A 208 -19.45 -2.01 30.85
N LYS A 209 -19.65 -1.29 31.96
CA LYS A 209 -18.72 -0.27 32.43
C LYS A 209 -17.34 -0.83 32.72
N GLU A 210 -17.25 -1.91 33.50
CA GLU A 210 -15.98 -2.56 33.83
C GLU A 210 -15.25 -3.06 32.57
N SER A 211 -16.00 -3.66 31.63
CA SER A 211 -15.44 -4.08 30.35
C SER A 211 -14.98 -2.89 29.48
N LEU A 212 -15.70 -1.77 29.52
CA LEU A 212 -15.34 -0.54 28.81
C LEU A 212 -14.08 0.08 29.41
N ASP A 213 -13.98 0.21 30.73
CA ASP A 213 -12.81 0.74 31.43
C ASP A 213 -11.55 -0.06 31.07
N HIS A 214 -11.65 -1.39 31.06
CA HIS A 214 -10.56 -2.26 30.63
C HIS A 214 -10.20 -2.06 29.15
N TYR A 215 -11.18 -1.84 28.28
CA TYR A 215 -10.93 -1.52 26.87
C TYR A 215 -10.25 -0.15 26.71
N LEU A 216 -10.71 0.89 27.41
CA LEU A 216 -10.14 2.24 27.39
C LEU A 216 -8.70 2.24 27.90
N GLU A 217 -8.37 1.41 28.88
CA GLU A 217 -6.99 1.26 29.36
C GLU A 217 -6.02 0.79 28.27
N SER A 218 -6.49 0.00 27.29
CA SER A 218 -5.67 -0.42 26.14
C SER A 218 -5.24 0.75 25.24
N TRP A 219 -5.97 1.87 25.30
CA TRP A 219 -5.67 3.10 24.58
C TRP A 219 -4.69 4.02 25.33
N ARG A 220 -4.33 3.68 26.57
CA ARG A 220 -3.36 4.45 27.35
C ARG A 220 -1.99 4.44 26.65
N GLY A 221 -1.43 5.63 26.46
CA GLY A 221 -0.19 5.84 25.70
C GLY A 221 -0.37 6.01 24.19
N TYR A 222 -1.58 5.80 23.65
CA TYR A 222 -1.91 6.04 22.24
C TYR A 222 -2.88 7.21 22.06
N SER A 223 -3.97 7.24 22.83
CA SER A 223 -4.91 8.36 22.83
C SER A 223 -5.51 8.60 24.20
N THR A 224 -4.85 9.47 24.97
CA THR A 224 -5.38 9.95 26.26
C THR A 224 -6.67 10.73 26.08
N GLU A 225 -6.80 11.45 24.96
CA GLU A 225 -7.93 12.31 24.64
C GLU A 225 -9.20 11.49 24.40
N PHE A 226 -9.06 10.27 23.86
CA PHE A 226 -10.18 9.34 23.71
C PHE A 226 -10.69 8.85 25.06
N ILE A 227 -9.77 8.53 25.98
CA ILE A 227 -10.10 8.12 27.35
C ILE A 227 -10.78 9.25 28.10
N GLU A 228 -10.21 10.46 28.04
CA GLU A 228 -10.80 11.67 28.64
C GLU A 228 -12.19 11.98 28.06
N GLY A 229 -12.37 11.81 26.75
CA GLY A 229 -13.67 11.94 26.09
C GLY A 229 -14.72 10.99 26.67
N PHE A 230 -14.37 9.72 26.89
CA PHE A 230 -15.25 8.75 27.54
C PHE A 230 -15.54 9.10 29.00
N HIS A 231 -14.54 9.50 29.78
CA HIS A 231 -14.76 9.91 31.17
C HIS A 231 -15.64 11.16 31.30
N LEU A 232 -15.57 12.09 30.36
CA LEU A 232 -16.49 13.23 30.30
C LEU A 232 -17.92 12.79 29.95
N ILE A 233 -18.06 11.81 29.05
CA ILE A 233 -19.37 11.23 28.73
C ILE A 233 -19.95 10.51 29.96
N GLU A 234 -19.14 9.76 30.69
CA GLU A 234 -19.54 9.07 31.92
C GLU A 234 -19.91 10.06 33.02
N SER A 235 -19.12 11.12 33.22
CA SER A 235 -19.39 12.13 34.25
C SER A 235 -20.71 12.86 33.99
N SER A 236 -21.12 12.98 32.72
CA SER A 236 -22.42 13.55 32.34
C SER A 236 -23.62 12.79 32.91
N LEU A 237 -23.49 11.50 33.24
CA LEU A 237 -24.57 10.72 33.87
C LEU A 237 -24.86 11.15 35.31
N PHE A 238 -23.89 11.80 35.95
CA PHE A 238 -23.99 12.28 37.32
C PHE A 238 -24.35 13.77 37.41
N GLU A 239 -24.45 14.47 36.27
CA GLU A 239 -24.83 15.88 36.22
C GLU A 239 -26.36 16.04 36.37
N PRO A 240 -26.83 16.73 37.43
CA PRO A 240 -28.26 16.90 37.67
C PRO A 240 -28.90 17.92 36.72
N ASP A 241 -28.14 18.92 36.26
CA ASP A 241 -28.63 19.93 35.34
C ASP A 241 -28.54 19.49 33.88
N SER A 242 -29.66 19.57 33.17
CA SER A 242 -29.75 19.15 31.76
C SER A 242 -28.85 19.97 30.83
N SER A 243 -28.68 21.27 31.09
CA SER A 243 -27.83 22.14 30.27
C SER A 243 -26.35 21.82 30.49
N ARG A 244 -25.94 21.65 31.75
CA ARG A 244 -24.59 21.27 32.15
C ARG A 244 -24.21 19.87 31.66
N ARG A 245 -25.15 18.92 31.70
CA ARG A 245 -24.96 17.59 31.11
C ARG A 245 -24.64 17.67 29.62
N ILE A 246 -25.40 18.45 28.86
CA ILE A 246 -25.18 18.60 27.41
C ILE A 246 -23.83 19.27 27.13
N SER A 247 -23.46 20.31 27.88
CA SER A 247 -22.17 20.95 27.70
C SER A 247 -20.99 20.03 28.07
N THR A 248 -21.13 19.17 29.08
CA THR A 248 -20.12 18.15 29.41
C THR A 248 -19.97 17.11 28.28
N LEU A 249 -21.09 16.66 27.68
CA LEU A 249 -21.05 15.77 26.51
C LEU A 249 -20.35 16.43 25.30
N GLU A 250 -20.66 17.70 25.03
CA GLU A 250 -20.00 18.47 23.97
C GLU A 250 -18.51 18.67 24.24
N LYS A 251 -18.15 18.89 25.51
CA LYS A 251 -16.74 18.99 25.90
C LYS A 251 -16.00 17.67 25.66
N GLY A 252 -16.64 16.53 25.91
CA GLY A 252 -16.10 15.21 25.60
C GLY A 252 -15.78 15.04 24.11
N LEU A 253 -16.69 15.45 23.22
CA LEU A 253 -16.45 15.47 21.78
C LEU A 253 -15.31 16.42 21.39
N GLN A 254 -15.28 17.61 21.96
CA GLN A 254 -14.26 18.62 21.66
C GLN A 254 -12.85 18.18 22.05
N VAL A 255 -12.68 17.55 23.21
CA VAL A 255 -11.37 17.02 23.66
C VAL A 255 -10.80 16.03 22.66
N VAL A 256 -11.62 15.13 22.13
CA VAL A 256 -11.18 14.12 21.16
C VAL A 256 -10.84 14.78 19.81
N LEU A 257 -11.62 15.77 19.39
CA LEU A 257 -11.35 16.56 18.18
C LEU A 257 -10.02 17.31 18.26
N ASP A 258 -9.82 18.05 19.35
CA ASP A 258 -8.61 18.81 19.60
C ASP A 258 -7.39 17.86 19.70
N GLY A 259 -7.56 16.70 20.33
CA GLY A 259 -6.54 15.65 20.37
C GLY A 259 -6.12 15.12 19.01
N VAL A 260 -7.09 14.81 18.14
CA VAL A 260 -6.81 14.39 16.75
C VAL A 260 -6.13 15.51 15.98
N TYR A 261 -6.57 16.77 16.17
CA TYR A 261 -5.95 17.92 15.55
C TYR A 261 -4.48 18.09 15.93
N GLU A 262 -4.16 18.06 17.22
CA GLU A 262 -2.78 18.18 17.70
C GLU A 262 -1.90 17.04 17.18
N LYS A 263 -2.42 15.82 17.14
CA LYS A 263 -1.70 14.66 16.57
C LYS A 263 -1.41 14.84 15.09
N MET A 264 -2.37 15.35 14.32
CA MET A 264 -2.19 15.65 12.91
C MET A 264 -1.13 16.73 12.68
N LEU A 265 -1.10 17.77 13.51
CA LEU A 265 -0.06 18.78 13.49
C LEU A 265 1.32 18.19 13.84
N LYS A 266 1.44 17.43 14.93
CA LYS A 266 2.69 16.75 15.31
C LYS A 266 3.18 15.80 14.22
N PHE A 267 2.28 15.06 13.58
CA PHE A 267 2.59 14.22 12.42
C PHE A 267 3.14 15.03 11.25
N SER A 268 2.48 16.13 10.87
CA SER A 268 2.90 16.95 9.74
C SER A 268 4.33 17.49 9.88
N HIS A 269 4.77 17.81 11.10
CA HIS A 269 6.13 18.25 11.39
C HIS A 269 7.14 17.08 11.43
N SER A 270 6.76 15.95 12.02
CA SER A 270 7.65 14.79 12.20
C SER A 270 7.84 13.95 10.94
N VAL A 271 6.90 13.97 10.00
CA VAL A 271 6.92 13.13 8.80
C VAL A 271 7.88 13.63 7.72
N ARG A 272 8.24 14.94 7.74
CA ARG A 272 9.09 15.58 6.73
C ARG A 272 10.44 14.87 6.56
N SER A 273 11.24 14.80 7.63
CA SER A 273 12.58 14.20 7.57
C SER A 273 12.57 12.71 7.20
N PRO A 274 11.69 11.87 7.78
CA PRO A 274 11.56 10.47 7.35
C PRO A 274 11.20 10.31 5.88
N LEU A 275 10.27 11.12 5.34
CA LEU A 275 9.95 11.09 3.91
C LEU A 275 11.11 11.53 3.04
N THR A 276 11.85 12.55 3.48
CA THR A 276 13.09 12.97 2.82
C THR A 276 14.08 11.82 2.74
N ASN A 277 14.30 11.12 3.86
CA ASN A 277 15.20 9.97 3.90
C ASN A 277 14.72 8.83 2.98
N VAL A 278 13.41 8.56 2.94
CA VAL A 278 12.81 7.54 2.06
C VAL A 278 13.08 7.84 0.59
N TYR A 279 12.84 9.06 0.11
CA TYR A 279 13.09 9.37 -1.29
C TYR A 279 14.58 9.54 -1.60
N MET A 280 15.38 10.05 -0.67
CA MET A 280 16.84 10.16 -0.87
C MET A 280 17.47 8.77 -1.02
N LEU A 281 17.08 7.82 -0.16
CA LEU A 281 17.54 6.44 -0.21
C LEU A 281 16.94 5.66 -1.39
N GLY A 282 15.66 5.92 -1.70
CA GLY A 282 14.92 5.18 -2.71
C GLY A 282 14.99 5.75 -4.13
N VAL A 283 15.54 6.94 -4.32
CA VAL A 283 15.63 7.58 -5.64
C VAL A 283 17.01 8.17 -5.86
N VAL A 284 17.41 9.15 -5.05
CA VAL A 284 18.61 9.96 -5.32
C VAL A 284 19.88 9.13 -5.23
N LEU A 285 20.14 8.48 -4.11
CA LEU A 285 21.36 7.69 -3.91
C LEU A 285 21.52 6.55 -4.92
N PRO A 286 20.47 5.75 -5.22
CA PRO A 286 20.55 4.76 -6.27
C PRO A 286 20.79 5.39 -7.64
N THR A 287 20.15 6.50 -8.00
CA THR A 287 20.39 7.15 -9.30
C THR A 287 21.83 7.65 -9.47
N LEU A 288 22.45 8.15 -8.40
CA LEU A 288 23.87 8.50 -8.38
C LEU A 288 24.75 7.26 -8.50
N GLY A 289 24.39 6.19 -7.78
CA GLY A 289 25.08 4.89 -7.85
C GLY A 289 25.05 4.29 -9.26
N LEU A 290 23.90 4.36 -9.94
CA LEU A 290 23.72 3.87 -11.32
C LEU A 290 24.75 4.47 -12.27
N ALA A 291 25.05 5.77 -12.14
CA ALA A 291 25.99 6.46 -13.01
C ALA A 291 27.42 5.91 -12.90
N LEU A 292 27.79 5.33 -11.75
CA LEU A 292 29.12 4.77 -11.52
C LEU A 292 29.23 3.30 -11.95
N ILE A 293 28.10 2.58 -12.13
CA ILE A 293 28.11 1.13 -12.42
C ILE A 293 28.88 0.77 -13.69
N PRO A 294 28.68 1.43 -14.84
CA PRO A 294 29.38 1.04 -16.06
C PRO A 294 30.89 1.08 -15.89
N LEU A 295 31.41 2.17 -15.31
CA LEU A 295 32.83 2.35 -15.05
C LEU A 295 33.35 1.37 -13.98
N ALA A 296 32.64 1.22 -12.87
CA ALA A 296 33.01 0.30 -11.80
C ALA A 296 33.04 -1.16 -12.30
N SER A 297 32.10 -1.55 -13.16
CA SER A 297 32.07 -2.90 -13.73
C SER A 297 33.25 -3.18 -14.67
N ALA A 298 33.72 -2.16 -15.40
CA ALA A 298 34.89 -2.28 -16.28
C ALA A 298 36.22 -2.32 -15.49
N MET A 299 36.29 -1.67 -14.34
CA MET A 299 37.52 -1.56 -13.54
C MET A 299 37.75 -2.71 -12.55
N ILE A 300 36.68 -3.31 -12.00
CA ILE A 300 36.78 -4.26 -10.87
C ILE A 300 36.75 -5.73 -11.36
N GLY A 301 37.01 -5.96 -12.65
CA GLY A 301 37.37 -7.28 -13.22
C GLY A 301 36.50 -8.47 -12.80
N GLY A 302 35.23 -8.50 -13.25
CA GLY A 302 34.35 -9.67 -13.10
C GLY A 302 33.75 -9.90 -11.71
N ILE A 303 34.23 -9.22 -10.66
CA ILE A 303 33.62 -9.27 -9.31
C ILE A 303 32.18 -8.73 -9.35
N LEU A 304 31.93 -7.68 -10.14
CA LEU A 304 30.63 -7.01 -10.25
C LEU A 304 29.87 -7.49 -11.50
N THR A 305 29.11 -8.57 -11.35
CA THR A 305 28.19 -9.07 -12.39
C THR A 305 26.80 -8.40 -12.38
N TYR A 306 26.05 -8.55 -13.48
CA TYR A 306 24.68 -8.04 -13.62
C TYR A 306 23.72 -8.57 -12.54
N ILE A 307 23.96 -9.77 -12.01
CA ILE A 307 23.16 -10.38 -10.93
C ILE A 307 23.25 -9.54 -9.66
N HIS A 308 24.43 -9.01 -9.34
CA HIS A 308 24.61 -8.17 -8.15
C HIS A 308 23.86 -6.85 -8.27
N VAL A 309 23.91 -6.22 -9.45
CA VAL A 309 23.13 -5.01 -9.74
C VAL A 309 21.63 -5.31 -9.64
N PHE A 310 21.19 -6.44 -10.19
CA PHE A 310 19.79 -6.85 -10.12
C PHE A 310 19.32 -7.01 -8.66
N ILE A 311 20.06 -7.74 -7.83
CA ILE A 311 19.70 -7.95 -6.40
C ILE A 311 19.73 -6.63 -5.62
N LEU A 312 20.78 -5.82 -5.80
CA LEU A 312 20.90 -4.56 -5.06
C LEU A 312 19.76 -3.60 -5.38
N PHE A 313 19.50 -3.38 -6.68
CA PHE A 313 18.54 -2.38 -7.14
C PHE A 313 17.08 -2.87 -7.21
N ASN A 314 16.81 -4.15 -7.46
CA ASN A 314 15.43 -4.67 -7.59
C ASN A 314 14.94 -5.42 -6.35
N LEU A 315 15.85 -5.79 -5.43
CA LEU A 315 15.45 -6.52 -4.23
C LEU A 315 15.74 -5.70 -2.97
N ILE A 316 17.00 -5.35 -2.71
CA ILE A 316 17.41 -4.75 -1.43
C ILE A 316 16.89 -3.32 -1.29
N ILE A 317 17.17 -2.44 -2.27
CA ILE A 317 16.78 -1.03 -2.20
C ILE A 317 15.24 -0.87 -2.14
N PRO A 318 14.44 -1.44 -3.06
CA PRO A 318 12.98 -1.33 -3.03
C PRO A 318 12.37 -1.89 -1.74
N PHE A 319 12.89 -3.01 -1.25
CA PHE A 319 12.44 -3.59 0.02
C PHE A 319 12.73 -2.66 1.20
N MET A 320 13.92 -2.05 1.25
CA MET A 320 14.26 -1.06 2.27
C MET A 320 13.37 0.17 2.20
N VAL A 321 13.10 0.71 1.01
CA VAL A 321 12.20 1.85 0.79
C VAL A 321 10.78 1.50 1.22
N PHE A 322 10.29 0.31 0.88
CA PHE A 322 8.99 -0.18 1.30
C PHE A 322 8.89 -0.30 2.83
N TYR A 323 9.91 -0.86 3.47
CA TYR A 323 9.98 -0.98 4.93
C TYR A 323 9.95 0.38 5.62
N LEU A 324 10.79 1.33 5.17
CA LEU A 324 10.82 2.69 5.73
C LEU A 324 9.51 3.43 5.48
N THR A 325 8.96 3.33 4.28
CA THR A 325 7.67 3.92 3.92
C THR A 325 6.57 3.46 4.86
N ASP A 326 6.43 2.16 5.09
CA ASP A 326 5.35 1.64 5.93
C ASP A 326 5.50 2.10 7.38
N LYS A 327 6.75 2.24 7.88
CA LYS A 327 7.01 2.84 9.19
C LYS A 327 6.57 4.30 9.25
N VAL A 328 6.82 5.08 8.19
CA VAL A 328 6.39 6.48 8.10
C VAL A 328 4.87 6.61 8.01
N LEU A 329 4.22 5.76 7.21
CA LEU A 329 2.76 5.69 7.12
C LEU A 329 2.12 5.26 8.44
N GLY A 330 2.80 4.41 9.22
CA GLY A 330 2.42 4.00 10.56
C GLY A 330 2.35 5.13 11.60
N MET A 331 2.86 6.32 11.28
CA MET A 331 2.79 7.50 12.14
C MET A 331 1.60 8.42 11.84
N ARG A 332 0.85 8.20 10.73
CA ARG A 332 -0.23 9.10 10.29
C ARG A 332 -1.49 8.91 11.16
N PRO A 333 -1.87 9.89 12.00
CA PRO A 333 -3.07 9.78 12.82
C PRO A 333 -4.33 9.93 11.96
N GLY A 334 -5.42 9.29 12.39
CA GLY A 334 -6.80 9.60 11.97
C GLY A 334 -7.03 9.83 10.46
N GLY A 335 -6.82 8.81 9.62
CA GLY A 335 -7.18 8.92 8.20
C GLY A 335 -7.11 7.62 7.44
N TYR A 336 -7.97 6.65 7.75
CA TYR A 336 -8.23 5.60 6.78
C TYR A 336 -9.17 6.14 5.71
N GLY A 337 -8.76 6.02 4.45
CA GLY A 337 -9.65 6.31 3.34
C GLY A 337 -10.87 5.40 3.43
N GLU A 338 -12.02 5.94 3.03
CA GLU A 338 -13.28 5.20 2.95
C GLU A 338 -13.14 4.10 1.88
N THR A 339 -12.59 2.95 2.27
CA THR A 339 -12.36 1.79 1.40
C THR A 339 -13.64 0.98 1.20
N THR A 340 -14.56 1.03 2.16
CA THR A 340 -15.84 0.31 2.17
C THR A 340 -16.87 0.88 1.19
N LEU A 341 -16.76 2.16 0.82
CA LEU A 341 -17.66 2.77 -0.18
C LEU A 341 -17.40 2.25 -1.60
N LEU A 342 -16.16 1.84 -1.90
CA LEU A 342 -15.79 1.32 -3.22
C LEU A 342 -16.61 0.06 -3.56
N GLU A 343 -16.77 -0.84 -2.59
CA GLU A 343 -17.47 -2.13 -2.76
C GLU A 343 -18.98 -1.98 -2.94
N LYS A 344 -19.56 -0.88 -2.42
CA LYS A 344 -20.99 -0.57 -2.54
C LYS A 344 -21.34 0.12 -3.88
N ASN A 345 -20.35 0.55 -4.66
CA ASN A 345 -20.58 1.26 -5.91
C ASN A 345 -21.09 0.32 -7.02
N PRO A 346 -22.16 0.67 -7.77
CA PRO A 346 -22.65 -0.13 -8.90
C PRO A 346 -21.59 -0.47 -9.97
N LEU A 347 -20.55 0.36 -10.11
CA LEU A 347 -19.46 0.16 -11.06
C LEU A 347 -18.32 -0.72 -10.51
N TYR A 348 -18.40 -1.17 -9.25
CA TYR A 348 -17.39 -2.03 -8.63
C TYR A 348 -17.11 -3.35 -9.39
N PRO A 349 -18.12 -4.04 -9.97
CA PRO A 349 -17.86 -5.23 -10.78
C PRO A 349 -16.93 -4.98 -11.98
N ARG A 350 -16.99 -3.78 -12.58
CA ARG A 350 -16.09 -3.40 -13.69
C ARG A 350 -14.64 -3.27 -13.21
N TYR A 351 -14.43 -2.71 -12.01
CA TYR A 351 -13.11 -2.62 -11.40
C TYR A 351 -12.49 -3.99 -11.09
N LYS A 352 -13.30 -4.93 -10.57
CA LYS A 352 -12.87 -6.30 -10.29
C LYS A 352 -12.59 -7.12 -11.57
N SER A 353 -13.22 -6.77 -12.69
CA SER A 353 -13.08 -7.51 -13.94
C SER A 353 -11.62 -7.64 -14.41
N GLN A 354 -11.24 -8.82 -14.92
CA GLN A 354 -9.90 -9.10 -15.44
C GLN A 354 -9.72 -8.68 -16.92
N VAL A 355 -10.80 -8.21 -17.56
CA VAL A 355 -10.84 -7.86 -18.99
C VAL A 355 -9.78 -6.82 -19.35
N HIS A 356 -9.58 -5.82 -18.49
CA HIS A 356 -8.60 -4.76 -18.73
C HIS A 356 -7.16 -5.29 -18.72
N TYR A 357 -6.83 -6.28 -17.89
CA TYR A 357 -5.53 -6.93 -17.91
C TYR A 357 -5.32 -7.77 -19.17
N HIS A 358 -6.36 -8.46 -19.64
CA HIS A 358 -6.28 -9.25 -20.86
C HIS A 358 -6.10 -8.34 -22.08
N LYS A 359 -6.87 -7.25 -22.18
CA LYS A 359 -6.69 -6.24 -23.23
C LYS A 359 -5.28 -5.64 -23.21
N ALA A 360 -4.76 -5.29 -22.03
CA ALA A 360 -3.41 -4.78 -21.89
C ALA A 360 -2.36 -5.82 -22.31
N PHE A 361 -2.53 -7.09 -21.92
CA PHE A 361 -1.62 -8.19 -22.27
C PHE A 361 -1.48 -8.34 -23.79
N TRP A 362 -2.58 -8.41 -24.53
CA TRP A 362 -2.56 -8.58 -25.99
C TRP A 362 -1.94 -7.39 -26.74
N ILE A 363 -2.14 -6.16 -26.23
CA ILE A 363 -1.53 -4.96 -26.82
C ILE A 363 -0.01 -4.96 -26.63
N ILE A 364 0.49 -5.55 -25.54
CA ILE A 364 1.88 -5.42 -25.09
C ILE A 364 2.72 -6.63 -25.45
N LEU A 365 2.10 -7.79 -25.63
CA LEU A 365 2.76 -9.03 -26.02
C LEU A 365 3.73 -8.83 -27.21
N PRO A 366 3.40 -8.08 -28.28
CA PRO A 366 4.35 -7.84 -29.37
C PRO A 366 5.62 -7.09 -28.93
N PHE A 367 5.48 -6.07 -28.07
CA PHE A 367 6.61 -5.29 -27.57
C PHE A 367 7.51 -6.11 -26.63
N LEU A 368 6.90 -6.96 -25.79
CA LEU A 368 7.62 -7.84 -24.89
C LEU A 368 8.41 -8.91 -25.67
N ILE A 369 7.80 -9.51 -26.70
CA ILE A 369 8.48 -10.44 -27.59
C ILE A 369 9.65 -9.74 -28.29
N LEU A 370 9.42 -8.54 -28.85
CA LEU A 370 10.43 -7.78 -29.58
C LEU A 370 11.66 -7.49 -28.71
N SER A 371 11.45 -7.24 -27.41
CA SER A 371 12.55 -6.98 -26.47
C SER A 371 13.39 -8.21 -26.12
N LEU A 372 12.79 -9.40 -26.17
CA LEU A 372 13.46 -10.66 -25.86
C LEU A 372 14.12 -11.32 -27.08
N ILE A 373 13.91 -10.78 -28.29
CA ILE A 373 14.53 -11.29 -29.53
C ILE A 373 16.04 -11.54 -29.40
N PRO A 374 16.88 -10.64 -28.84
CA PRO A 374 18.31 -10.89 -28.70
C PRO A 374 18.64 -12.16 -27.92
N LEU A 375 17.87 -12.46 -26.86
CA LEU A 375 18.05 -13.66 -26.05
C LEU A 375 17.46 -14.89 -26.74
N ILE A 376 16.29 -14.75 -27.37
CA ILE A 376 15.64 -15.84 -28.08
C ILE A 376 16.54 -16.34 -29.22
N PHE A 377 17.13 -15.44 -30.01
CA PHE A 377 17.94 -15.82 -31.15
C PHE A 377 19.25 -16.51 -30.74
N GLN A 378 19.81 -16.16 -29.59
CA GLN A 378 21.05 -16.77 -29.13
C GLN A 378 20.85 -18.10 -28.41
N PHE A 379 19.81 -18.22 -27.57
CA PHE A 379 19.62 -19.38 -26.67
C PHE A 379 18.61 -20.41 -27.17
N THR A 380 17.85 -20.14 -28.25
CA THR A 380 16.89 -21.09 -28.81
C THR A 380 17.26 -21.52 -30.24
N PRO A 381 16.87 -22.72 -30.69
CA PRO A 381 17.11 -23.17 -32.07
C PRO A 381 16.18 -22.50 -33.10
N ILE A 382 15.39 -21.50 -32.70
CA ILE A 382 14.40 -20.83 -33.56
C ILE A 382 15.05 -20.19 -34.80
N PRO A 383 16.20 -19.49 -34.73
CA PRO A 383 16.84 -18.93 -35.93
C PRO A 383 17.27 -20.03 -36.92
N ALA A 384 17.79 -21.14 -36.40
CA ALA A 384 18.17 -22.29 -37.24
C ALA A 384 16.95 -22.96 -37.90
N SER A 385 15.77 -22.91 -37.28
CA SER A 385 14.52 -23.41 -37.88
C SER A 385 13.90 -22.48 -38.94
N LEU A 386 14.32 -21.21 -38.96
CA LEU A 386 13.84 -20.16 -39.87
C LEU A 386 14.87 -19.80 -40.96
N ASP A 387 16.00 -20.51 -41.02
CA ASP A 387 17.16 -20.20 -41.89
C ASP A 387 17.72 -18.79 -41.68
N LEU A 388 17.68 -18.30 -40.43
CA LEU A 388 18.18 -16.98 -40.03
C LEU A 388 19.52 -17.10 -39.29
N ALA A 389 20.44 -16.17 -39.57
CA ALA A 389 21.68 -16.03 -38.82
C ALA A 389 21.40 -15.69 -37.34
N LYS A 390 22.26 -16.16 -36.43
CA LYS A 390 22.14 -15.90 -34.98
C LYS A 390 22.45 -14.45 -34.60
N ASP A 391 23.24 -13.76 -35.41
CA ASP A 391 23.54 -12.33 -35.28
C ASP A 391 23.61 -11.72 -36.69
N PHE A 392 23.26 -10.44 -36.80
CA PHE A 392 23.24 -9.69 -38.07
C PHE A 392 24.22 -8.53 -37.97
N SER A 393 24.90 -8.17 -39.06
CA SER A 393 25.71 -6.95 -39.08
C SER A 393 24.86 -5.72 -39.39
N PHE A 394 25.25 -4.53 -38.91
CA PHE A 394 24.54 -3.28 -39.23
C PHE A 394 24.55 -2.97 -40.74
N SER A 395 25.53 -3.46 -41.49
CA SER A 395 25.62 -3.34 -42.95
C SER A 395 24.60 -4.21 -43.68
N GLU A 396 24.35 -5.45 -43.22
CA GLU A 396 23.31 -6.33 -43.76
C GLU A 396 21.90 -5.78 -43.54
N LEU A 397 21.69 -5.03 -42.46
CA LEU A 397 20.40 -4.41 -42.11
C LEU A 397 20.19 -3.03 -42.76
N GLY A 398 21.13 -2.54 -43.58
CA GLY A 398 21.03 -1.22 -44.24
C GLY A 398 21.20 -0.03 -43.29
N LEU A 399 21.72 -0.25 -42.08
CA LEU A 399 21.90 0.74 -41.01
C LEU A 399 23.38 1.08 -40.81
N SER A 400 24.13 1.25 -41.91
CA SER A 400 25.58 1.52 -41.88
C SER A 400 25.98 2.80 -41.12
N PHE A 401 25.05 3.73 -40.91
CA PHE A 401 25.29 4.96 -40.13
C PHE A 401 25.48 4.72 -38.62
N LEU A 402 25.05 3.56 -38.09
CA LEU A 402 25.17 3.20 -36.68
C LEU A 402 26.48 2.47 -36.33
N GLY A 403 27.34 2.21 -37.32
CA GLY A 403 28.65 1.58 -37.16
C GLY A 403 28.79 0.23 -37.88
N SER A 404 29.97 -0.40 -37.74
CA SER A 404 30.33 -1.68 -38.36
C SER A 404 30.18 -2.90 -37.43
N GLY A 405 29.62 -2.71 -36.23
CA GLY A 405 29.45 -3.78 -35.24
C GLY A 405 28.33 -4.76 -35.59
N ASN A 406 28.22 -5.82 -34.78
CA ASN A 406 27.08 -6.72 -34.82
C ASN A 406 25.85 -6.10 -34.12
N PHE A 407 24.66 -6.46 -34.57
CA PHE A 407 23.38 -5.96 -34.08
C PHE A 407 23.09 -6.42 -32.64
N PHE A 408 23.36 -7.70 -32.32
CA PHE A 408 23.25 -8.22 -30.96
C PHE A 408 24.58 -8.26 -30.19
N GLY A 409 25.69 -8.57 -30.86
CA GLY A 409 27.03 -8.40 -30.29
C GLY A 409 27.30 -9.30 -29.09
N PHE A 410 27.23 -10.61 -29.29
CA PHE A 410 27.64 -11.61 -28.30
C PHE A 410 29.13 -11.95 -28.40
N ILE A 411 29.80 -12.08 -27.25
CA ILE A 411 31.20 -12.46 -27.13
C ILE A 411 31.28 -13.91 -26.65
N SER A 412 32.07 -14.73 -27.32
CA SER A 412 32.33 -16.11 -26.89
C SER A 412 33.59 -16.12 -26.02
N THR A 413 33.46 -16.48 -24.73
CA THR A 413 34.58 -16.68 -23.81
C THR A 413 34.75 -18.18 -23.49
N PRO A 414 35.92 -18.62 -22.97
CA PRO A 414 36.16 -20.03 -22.62
C PRO A 414 35.16 -20.60 -21.60
N THR A 415 34.51 -19.74 -20.81
CA THR A 415 33.53 -20.08 -19.78
C THR A 415 32.07 -19.96 -20.23
N GLY A 416 31.81 -19.57 -21.50
CA GLY A 416 30.46 -19.45 -22.06
C GLY A 416 30.27 -18.23 -22.99
N ILE A 417 29.03 -17.99 -23.41
CA ILE A 417 28.68 -16.84 -24.26
C ILE A 417 28.23 -15.68 -23.36
N LYS A 418 28.92 -14.53 -23.42
CA LYS A 418 28.57 -13.30 -22.70
C LYS A 418 28.03 -12.25 -23.66
N GLY A 419 26.95 -11.57 -23.28
CA GLY A 419 26.29 -10.54 -24.10
C GLY A 419 24.79 -10.50 -23.81
N PRO A 420 24.01 -9.65 -24.50
CA PRO A 420 24.38 -8.89 -25.70
C PRO A 420 24.98 -7.50 -25.40
N PHE A 421 26.05 -7.13 -26.11
CA PHE A 421 26.70 -5.81 -26.03
C PHE A 421 26.34 -4.88 -27.20
N GLY A 422 25.64 -5.39 -28.21
CA GLY A 422 25.27 -4.66 -29.41
C GLY A 422 24.27 -3.53 -29.14
N LEU A 423 24.40 -2.45 -29.92
CA LEU A 423 23.49 -1.30 -29.85
C LEU A 423 22.05 -1.68 -30.24
N GLY A 424 21.87 -2.61 -31.18
CA GLY A 424 20.56 -3.11 -31.61
C GLY A 424 19.86 -3.87 -30.48
N ALA A 425 20.58 -4.76 -29.78
CA ALA A 425 20.08 -5.40 -28.59
C ALA A 425 19.68 -4.40 -27.50
N LEU A 426 20.46 -3.35 -27.27
CA LEU A 426 20.14 -2.32 -26.28
C LEU A 426 18.85 -1.58 -26.63
N LEU A 427 18.68 -1.15 -27.88
CA LEU A 427 17.44 -0.50 -28.34
C LEU A 427 16.21 -1.39 -28.18
N LEU A 428 16.34 -2.69 -28.45
CA LEU A 428 15.28 -3.65 -28.19
C LEU A 428 15.06 -3.86 -26.68
N GLY A 429 16.12 -3.86 -25.88
CA GLY A 429 16.09 -3.98 -24.41
C GLY A 429 15.28 -2.88 -23.72
N MET A 430 15.24 -1.66 -24.28
CA MET A 430 14.39 -0.55 -23.82
C MET A 430 12.91 -0.91 -23.74
N LEU A 431 12.45 -1.80 -24.63
CA LEU A 431 11.04 -2.16 -24.73
C LEU A 431 10.59 -3.10 -23.63
N PHE A 432 11.49 -3.80 -22.94
CA PHE A 432 11.16 -4.69 -21.83
C PHE A 432 10.53 -3.92 -20.66
N PRO A 433 11.22 -2.94 -20.04
CA PRO A 433 10.63 -2.18 -18.95
C PRO A 433 9.45 -1.31 -19.44
N LEU A 434 9.48 -0.82 -20.68
CA LEU A 434 8.34 -0.08 -21.25
C LEU A 434 7.07 -0.95 -21.32
N SER A 435 7.22 -2.22 -21.74
CA SER A 435 6.13 -3.18 -21.83
C SER A 435 5.47 -3.41 -20.47
N ILE A 436 6.26 -3.70 -19.43
CA ILE A 436 5.76 -3.91 -18.07
C ILE A 436 5.05 -2.64 -17.55
N ALA A 437 5.65 -1.47 -17.75
CA ALA A 437 5.09 -0.21 -17.30
C ALA A 437 3.75 0.12 -17.98
N PHE A 438 3.66 -0.07 -19.30
CA PHE A 438 2.43 0.19 -20.05
C PHE A 438 1.35 -0.84 -19.75
N TYR A 439 1.72 -2.06 -19.34
CA TYR A 439 0.78 -3.10 -18.94
C TYR A 439 -0.01 -2.66 -17.73
N PHE A 440 0.68 -2.27 -16.67
CA PHE A 440 0.04 -1.74 -15.48
C PHE A 440 -0.67 -0.41 -15.76
N SER A 441 -0.07 0.49 -16.56
CA SER A 441 -0.69 1.78 -16.87
C SER A 441 -2.03 1.66 -17.60
N ILE A 442 -2.10 0.86 -18.67
CA ILE A 442 -3.33 0.65 -19.46
C ILE A 442 -4.38 -0.08 -18.62
N ALA A 443 -3.98 -1.14 -17.91
CA ALA A 443 -4.89 -1.92 -17.07
C ALA A 443 -5.49 -1.07 -15.94
N TYR A 444 -4.67 -0.28 -15.25
CA TYR A 444 -5.12 0.55 -14.12
C TYR A 444 -6.00 1.69 -14.58
N ASN A 445 -5.60 2.44 -15.60
CA ASN A 445 -6.40 3.53 -16.13
C ASN A 445 -7.78 3.04 -16.65
N GLY A 446 -7.80 1.90 -17.35
CA GLY A 446 -9.05 1.29 -17.82
C GLY A 446 -10.01 0.90 -16.69
N LYS A 447 -9.48 0.41 -15.55
CA LYS A 447 -10.29 -0.01 -14.39
C LYS A 447 -10.78 1.15 -13.53
N THR A 448 -10.02 2.23 -13.43
CA THR A 448 -10.29 3.30 -12.45
C THR A 448 -11.04 4.49 -13.01
N LYS A 449 -11.02 4.71 -14.33
CA LYS A 449 -11.52 5.95 -14.96
C LYS A 449 -12.94 6.34 -14.54
N GLU A 450 -13.92 5.45 -14.68
CA GLU A 450 -15.33 5.75 -14.36
C GLU A 450 -15.55 5.93 -12.85
N LEU A 451 -14.89 5.10 -12.03
CA LEU A 451 -15.02 5.15 -10.57
C LEU A 451 -14.39 6.40 -9.96
N ILE A 452 -13.28 6.88 -10.52
CA ILE A 452 -12.65 8.14 -10.09
C ILE A 452 -13.60 9.30 -10.34
N ILE A 453 -14.28 9.34 -11.50
CA ILE A 453 -15.25 10.39 -11.84
C ILE A 453 -16.42 10.38 -10.84
N GLU A 454 -16.97 9.21 -10.52
CA GLU A 454 -18.03 9.11 -9.50
C GLU A 454 -17.53 9.47 -8.09
N ARG A 455 -16.28 9.16 -7.76
CA ARG A 455 -15.67 9.53 -6.48
C ARG A 455 -15.44 11.04 -6.38
N GLU A 456 -15.03 11.70 -7.45
CA GLU A 456 -14.88 13.15 -7.48
C GLU A 456 -16.22 13.85 -7.26
N LYS A 457 -17.31 13.37 -7.89
CA LYS A 457 -18.68 13.86 -7.62
C LYS A 457 -19.09 13.67 -6.16
N THR A 458 -18.69 12.55 -5.54
CA THR A 458 -19.00 12.26 -4.13
C THR A 458 -18.21 13.18 -3.19
N LYS A 459 -16.91 13.39 -3.46
CA LYS A 459 -16.06 14.33 -2.69
C LYS A 459 -16.56 15.77 -2.80
N GLU A 460 -17.02 16.19 -3.98
CA GLU A 460 -17.65 17.50 -4.20
C GLU A 460 -18.92 17.65 -3.35
N LEU A 461 -19.80 16.64 -3.40
CA LEU A 461 -21.00 16.59 -2.57
C LEU A 461 -20.67 16.69 -1.08
N GLU A 462 -19.68 15.94 -0.57
CA GLU A 462 -19.26 15.97 0.85
C GLU A 462 -18.72 17.33 1.28
N SER A 463 -17.89 17.96 0.44
CA SER A 463 -17.33 19.29 0.70
C SER A 463 -18.43 20.35 0.81
N GLU A 464 -19.45 20.27 -0.05
CA GLU A 464 -20.63 21.16 0.00
C GLU A 464 -21.60 20.81 1.14
N PHE A 465 -21.60 19.55 1.59
CA PHE A 465 -22.59 19.02 2.52
C PHE A 465 -22.50 19.68 3.89
N ASN A 466 -21.31 20.08 4.31
CA ASN A 466 -21.08 20.79 5.56
C ASN A 466 -21.94 22.06 5.69
N ASN A 467 -21.85 22.96 4.70
CA ASN A 467 -22.67 24.17 4.66
C ASN A 467 -24.17 23.85 4.59
N SER A 468 -24.51 22.77 3.89
CA SER A 468 -25.89 22.34 3.76
C SER A 468 -26.48 21.80 5.07
N LEU A 469 -25.72 21.06 5.86
CA LEU A 469 -26.12 20.59 7.18
C LEU A 469 -26.35 21.75 8.15
N PHE A 470 -25.51 22.79 8.10
CA PHE A 470 -25.71 24.00 8.88
C PHE A 470 -27.04 24.69 8.52
N GLN A 471 -27.33 24.84 7.22
CA GLN A 471 -28.61 25.42 6.77
C GLN A 471 -29.81 24.55 7.17
N LEU A 472 -29.69 23.23 7.01
CA LEU A 472 -30.70 22.25 7.40
C LEU A 472 -31.00 22.36 8.90
N GLY A 473 -29.94 22.40 9.73
CA GLY A 473 -30.01 22.56 11.18
C GLY A 473 -30.70 23.87 11.58
N ASN A 474 -30.27 25.01 11.04
CA ASN A 474 -30.88 26.31 11.36
C ASN A 474 -32.38 26.36 11.01
N ARG A 475 -32.77 25.82 9.85
CA ARG A 475 -34.18 25.79 9.43
C ARG A 475 -35.03 24.88 10.32
N LEU A 476 -34.50 23.73 10.73
CA LEU A 476 -35.14 22.85 11.72
C LEU A 476 -35.27 23.54 13.09
N GLY A 477 -34.23 24.29 13.49
CA GLY A 477 -34.20 25.04 14.74
C GLY A 477 -35.26 26.15 14.79
N ASN A 478 -35.57 26.73 13.62
CA ASN A 478 -36.66 27.70 13.44
C ASN A 478 -38.05 27.04 13.37
N GLY A 479 -38.18 25.74 13.63
CA GLY A 479 -39.45 25.02 13.69
C GLY A 479 -40.01 24.55 12.35
N VAL A 480 -39.23 24.58 11.27
CA VAL A 480 -39.69 24.07 9.96
C VAL A 480 -39.67 22.53 9.99
N PRO A 481 -40.77 21.84 9.63
CA PRO A 481 -40.82 20.38 9.58
C PRO A 481 -39.77 19.78 8.61
N PRO A 482 -39.10 18.66 8.95
CA PRO A 482 -38.04 18.07 8.13
C PRO A 482 -38.44 17.84 6.68
N GLU A 483 -39.69 17.48 6.43
CA GLU A 483 -40.29 17.23 5.12
C GLU A 483 -40.23 18.46 4.20
N LEU A 484 -40.37 19.66 4.78
CA LEU A 484 -40.33 20.93 4.06
C LEU A 484 -38.92 21.54 3.99
N VAL A 485 -38.06 21.21 4.95
CA VAL A 485 -36.70 21.76 5.01
C VAL A 485 -35.88 21.31 3.80
N PHE A 486 -35.98 20.05 3.38
CA PHE A 486 -35.23 19.54 2.23
C PHE A 486 -35.48 20.34 0.94
N GLY A 487 -36.73 20.70 0.67
CA GLY A 487 -37.07 21.54 -0.49
C GLY A 487 -36.44 22.92 -0.41
N LYS A 488 -36.49 23.57 0.76
CA LYS A 488 -35.91 24.91 0.92
C LYS A 488 -34.38 24.93 0.87
N VAL A 489 -33.71 23.88 1.37
CA VAL A 489 -32.25 23.75 1.26
C VAL A 489 -31.84 23.42 -0.18
N ALA A 490 -32.62 22.60 -0.89
CA ALA A 490 -32.39 22.34 -2.31
C ALA A 490 -32.46 23.61 -3.16
N GLU A 491 -33.37 24.53 -2.85
CA GLU A 491 -33.46 25.83 -3.52
C GLU A 491 -32.28 26.77 -3.22
N SER A 492 -31.79 26.77 -1.97
CA SER A 492 -30.61 27.55 -1.59
C SER A 492 -29.31 27.01 -2.20
N ASN A 493 -29.27 25.73 -2.54
CA ASN A 493 -28.10 25.06 -3.13
C ASN A 493 -28.30 24.73 -4.62
N ARG A 494 -29.06 25.55 -5.37
CA ARG A 494 -29.24 25.36 -6.82
C ARG A 494 -27.89 25.41 -7.55
N GLY A 495 -27.67 24.44 -8.42
CA GLY A 495 -26.41 24.29 -9.17
C GLY A 495 -25.32 23.50 -8.44
N LEU A 496 -25.53 23.16 -7.18
CA LEU A 496 -24.64 22.32 -6.37
C LEU A 496 -25.12 20.87 -6.33
N ARG A 497 -24.21 19.91 -6.10
CA ARG A 497 -24.55 18.48 -5.97
C ARG A 497 -25.43 18.21 -4.76
N THR A 498 -25.18 18.92 -3.68
CA THR A 498 -26.03 18.89 -2.48
C THR A 498 -27.47 19.31 -2.79
N GLY A 499 -27.66 20.30 -3.66
CA GLY A 499 -28.98 20.70 -4.16
C GLY A 499 -29.70 19.57 -4.89
N GLU A 500 -29.00 18.82 -5.74
CA GLU A 500 -29.55 17.63 -6.42
C GLU A 500 -29.97 16.54 -5.42
N PHE A 501 -29.15 16.29 -4.39
CA PHE A 501 -29.45 15.33 -3.33
C PHE A 501 -30.72 15.72 -2.56
N PHE A 502 -30.78 16.93 -2.01
CA PHE A 502 -31.95 17.40 -1.25
C PHE A 502 -33.18 17.55 -2.15
N GLY A 503 -32.98 17.94 -3.42
CA GLY A 503 -34.03 17.98 -4.43
C GLY A 503 -34.62 16.60 -4.68
N LYS A 504 -33.79 15.55 -4.74
CA LYS A 504 -34.24 14.17 -4.88
C LYS A 504 -35.02 13.68 -3.65
N VAL A 505 -34.55 14.00 -2.44
CA VAL A 505 -35.29 13.70 -1.20
C VAL A 505 -36.65 14.39 -1.22
N ASN A 506 -36.68 15.68 -1.52
CA ASN A 506 -37.92 16.47 -1.62
C ASN A 506 -38.88 15.92 -2.70
N TYR A 507 -38.37 15.49 -3.85
CA TYR A 507 -39.16 14.84 -4.89
C TYR A 507 -39.80 13.55 -4.39
N ASN A 508 -39.02 12.68 -3.73
CA ASN A 508 -39.52 11.42 -3.17
C ASN A 508 -40.61 11.65 -2.10
N ILE A 509 -40.47 12.70 -1.27
CA ILE A 509 -41.47 13.06 -0.26
C ILE A 509 -42.73 13.62 -0.93
N ARG A 510 -42.60 14.65 -1.78
CA ARG A 510 -43.75 15.38 -2.33
C ARG A 510 -44.49 14.65 -3.44
N GLN A 511 -43.77 13.97 -4.34
CA GLN A 511 -44.36 13.34 -5.52
C GLN A 511 -44.70 11.88 -5.29
N MET A 512 -44.00 11.18 -4.38
CA MET A 512 -44.20 9.75 -4.12
C MET A 512 -44.81 9.46 -2.74
N GLY A 513 -45.09 10.49 -1.93
CA GLY A 513 -45.71 10.34 -0.61
C GLY A 513 -44.85 9.54 0.39
N MET A 514 -43.53 9.50 0.20
CA MET A 514 -42.63 8.75 1.06
C MET A 514 -42.35 9.49 2.37
N SER A 515 -42.26 8.75 3.48
CA SER A 515 -41.68 9.27 4.74
C SER A 515 -40.23 9.70 4.52
N VAL A 516 -39.72 10.65 5.32
CA VAL A 516 -38.31 11.11 5.27
C VAL A 516 -37.31 9.94 5.28
N GLU A 517 -37.52 8.94 6.13
CA GLU A 517 -36.65 7.77 6.21
C GLU A 517 -36.60 6.98 4.90
N LYS A 518 -37.77 6.59 4.35
CA LYS A 518 -37.86 5.92 3.04
C LYS A 518 -37.35 6.80 1.90
N ALA A 519 -37.64 8.09 1.90
CA ALA A 519 -37.18 9.01 0.86
C ALA A 519 -35.65 9.05 0.73
N ILE A 520 -34.93 8.84 1.84
CA ILE A 520 -33.48 8.84 1.91
C ILE A 520 -32.90 7.43 1.72
N PHE A 521 -33.44 6.41 2.41
CA PHE A 521 -32.83 5.08 2.57
C PHE A 521 -33.54 3.92 1.86
N ASP A 522 -34.63 4.16 1.11
CA ASP A 522 -35.34 3.09 0.41
C ASP A 522 -34.42 2.33 -0.58
N ARG A 523 -34.48 0.99 -0.57
CA ARG A 523 -33.62 0.12 -1.38
C ARG A 523 -33.76 0.38 -2.90
N THR A 524 -34.94 0.80 -3.35
CA THR A 524 -35.29 0.95 -4.77
C THR A 524 -35.33 2.40 -5.25
N ARG A 525 -35.59 3.37 -4.36
CA ARG A 525 -35.82 4.78 -4.74
C ARG A 525 -35.14 5.81 -3.84
N GLY A 526 -34.45 5.39 -2.78
CA GLY A 526 -33.79 6.28 -1.83
C GLY A 526 -32.74 7.17 -2.48
N ALA A 527 -32.63 8.41 -2.00
CA ALA A 527 -31.64 9.38 -2.49
C ALA A 527 -30.19 8.89 -2.31
N ILE A 528 -29.89 8.17 -1.22
CA ILE A 528 -28.53 7.66 -0.92
C ILE A 528 -28.00 6.70 -2.00
N ARG A 529 -28.87 6.04 -2.77
CA ARG A 529 -28.41 5.18 -3.86
C ARG A 529 -27.76 5.97 -5.00
N PHE A 530 -28.27 7.16 -5.27
CA PHE A 530 -27.75 8.04 -6.32
C PHE A 530 -26.57 8.89 -5.83
N PHE A 531 -26.47 9.07 -4.50
CA PHE A 531 -25.45 9.86 -3.84
C PHE A 531 -24.81 9.04 -2.72
N PRO A 532 -23.96 8.04 -3.07
CA PRO A 532 -23.38 7.13 -2.09
C PRO A 532 -22.29 7.82 -1.27
N SER A 533 -22.63 8.27 -0.05
CA SER A 533 -21.67 8.77 0.94
C SER A 533 -22.07 8.26 2.33
N ASP A 534 -21.11 7.67 3.04
CA ASP A 534 -21.32 7.18 4.41
C ASP A 534 -21.51 8.37 5.36
N LEU A 535 -20.82 9.49 5.13
CA LEU A 535 -21.00 10.73 5.89
C LEU A 535 -22.44 11.25 5.81
N ILE A 536 -22.98 11.32 4.59
CA ILE A 536 -24.33 11.82 4.34
C ILE A 536 -25.36 10.84 4.90
N ALA A 537 -25.21 9.55 4.62
CA ALA A 537 -26.09 8.51 5.14
C ALA A 537 -26.14 8.57 6.68
N THR A 538 -25.00 8.72 7.33
CA THR A 538 -24.92 8.83 8.78
C THR A 538 -25.61 10.08 9.29
N SER A 539 -25.28 11.25 8.73
CA SER A 539 -25.85 12.53 9.14
C SER A 539 -27.38 12.54 9.01
N MET A 540 -27.90 11.90 7.95
CA MET A 540 -29.33 11.74 7.74
C MET A 540 -29.98 10.72 8.71
N ARG A 541 -29.29 9.65 9.12
CA ARG A 541 -29.79 8.76 10.19
C ARG A 541 -29.90 9.51 11.52
N VAL A 542 -28.86 10.28 11.86
CA VAL A 542 -28.88 11.13 13.06
C VAL A 542 -30.04 12.11 12.99
N LEU A 543 -30.26 12.77 11.86
CA LEU A 543 -31.42 13.63 11.65
C LEU A 543 -32.75 12.91 11.94
N ILE A 544 -32.95 11.70 11.40
CA ILE A 544 -34.21 10.94 11.59
C ILE A 544 -34.40 10.56 13.06
N GLU A 545 -33.35 10.06 13.72
CA GLU A 545 -33.46 9.67 15.13
C GLU A 545 -33.65 10.87 16.06
N SER A 546 -32.97 11.98 15.78
CA SER A 546 -33.13 13.21 16.55
C SER A 546 -34.47 13.90 16.27
N SER A 547 -35.01 13.83 15.05
CA SER A 547 -36.29 14.45 14.70
C SER A 547 -37.48 13.75 15.35
N LYS A 548 -37.42 12.42 15.53
CA LYS A 548 -38.39 11.65 16.35
C LYS A 548 -38.50 12.18 17.78
N LYS A 549 -37.45 12.80 18.31
CA LYS A 549 -37.37 13.33 19.67
C LYS A 549 -37.64 14.85 19.74
N GLY A 550 -37.48 15.59 18.64
CA GLY A 550 -37.86 16.99 18.53
C GLY A 550 -36.99 17.81 17.58
N LEU A 551 -37.60 18.81 16.91
CA LEU A 551 -36.95 19.63 15.87
C LEU A 551 -35.74 20.43 16.37
N LYS A 552 -35.86 21.03 17.57
CA LYS A 552 -34.75 21.79 18.18
C LYS A 552 -33.53 20.91 18.45
N ILE A 553 -33.74 19.63 18.74
CA ILE A 553 -32.65 18.71 19.04
C ILE A 553 -32.01 18.17 17.76
N ALA A 554 -32.82 17.91 16.73
CA ALA A 554 -32.31 17.62 15.38
C ALA A 554 -31.44 18.77 14.84
N ALA A 555 -31.86 20.02 15.07
CA ALA A 555 -31.11 21.21 14.70
C ALA A 555 -29.72 21.25 15.35
N VAL A 556 -29.66 21.13 16.68
CA VAL A 556 -28.41 21.12 17.45
C VAL A 556 -27.48 19.98 17.00
N SER A 557 -28.03 18.79 16.78
CA SER A 557 -27.25 17.62 16.33
C SER A 557 -26.61 17.85 14.96
N LEU A 558 -27.36 18.42 14.01
CA LEU A 558 -26.84 18.74 12.68
C LEU A 558 -25.80 19.88 12.71
N MET A 559 -25.99 20.87 13.58
CA MET A 559 -25.01 21.94 13.76
C MET A 559 -23.69 21.39 14.33
N SER A 560 -23.73 20.52 15.34
CA SER A 560 -22.54 19.85 15.87
C SER A 560 -21.82 19.01 14.80
N ILE A 561 -22.57 18.29 13.96
CA ILE A 561 -21.98 17.52 12.85
C ILE A 561 -21.32 18.45 11.83
N SER A 562 -21.97 19.56 11.46
CA SER A 562 -21.40 20.54 10.53
C SER A 562 -20.10 21.15 11.07
N GLU A 563 -20.07 21.56 12.34
CA GLU A 563 -18.88 22.12 12.96
C GLU A 563 -17.72 21.11 13.01
N TYR A 564 -18.03 19.85 13.32
CA TYR A 564 -17.08 18.75 13.22
C TYR A 564 -16.48 18.63 11.82
N LEU A 565 -17.31 18.56 10.78
CA LEU A 565 -16.85 18.41 9.40
C LEU A 565 -16.00 19.60 8.95
N LYS A 566 -16.39 20.81 9.36
CA LYS A 566 -15.65 22.03 9.07
C LYS A 566 -14.25 21.99 9.66
N ASN A 567 -14.15 21.50 10.90
CA ASN A 567 -12.87 21.35 11.57
C ASN A 567 -12.03 20.28 10.86
N LEU A 568 -12.58 19.12 10.51
CA LEU A 568 -11.84 18.11 9.75
C LEU A 568 -11.32 18.59 8.40
N ASP A 569 -12.12 19.33 7.64
CA ASP A 569 -11.72 19.87 6.33
C ASP A 569 -10.54 20.83 6.50
N LYS A 570 -10.61 21.73 7.49
CA LYS A 570 -9.53 22.67 7.82
C LYS A 570 -8.22 21.95 8.16
N ILE A 571 -8.31 20.85 8.90
CA ILE A 571 -7.15 20.03 9.28
C ILE A 571 -6.55 19.35 8.06
N THR A 572 -7.40 18.76 7.21
CA THR A 572 -6.97 18.07 6.00
C THR A 572 -6.28 19.02 5.02
N MET A 573 -6.83 20.24 4.83
CA MET A 573 -6.20 21.28 4.03
C MET A 573 -4.83 21.69 4.61
N ARG A 574 -4.77 21.95 5.92
CA ARG A 574 -3.51 22.33 6.57
C ARG A 574 -2.44 21.24 6.45
N LEU A 575 -2.81 19.97 6.60
CA LEU A 575 -1.88 18.86 6.42
C LEU A 575 -1.37 18.80 4.99
N ARG A 576 -2.26 18.94 3.99
CA ARG A 576 -1.87 18.97 2.57
C ARG A 576 -0.90 20.10 2.28
N ASP A 577 -1.13 21.30 2.80
CA ASP A 577 -0.24 22.44 2.61
C ASP A 577 1.15 22.19 3.19
N LEU A 578 1.24 21.63 4.40
CA LEU A 578 2.52 21.34 5.07
C LEU A 578 3.34 20.25 4.38
N LEU A 579 2.66 19.32 3.69
CA LEU A 579 3.27 18.21 2.96
C LEU A 579 3.41 18.47 1.45
N ALA A 580 2.87 19.58 0.94
CA ALA A 580 2.84 19.89 -0.49
C ALA A 580 4.25 19.93 -1.10
N GLU A 581 5.21 20.57 -0.41
CA GLU A 581 6.61 20.65 -0.82
C GLU A 581 7.23 19.25 -0.98
N ILE A 582 7.21 18.44 0.09
CA ILE A 582 7.82 17.10 0.11
C ILE A 582 7.14 16.17 -0.89
N THR A 583 5.80 16.18 -0.95
CA THR A 583 5.05 15.32 -1.88
C THR A 583 5.28 15.73 -3.33
N SER A 584 5.42 17.04 -3.61
CA SER A 584 5.81 17.55 -4.92
C SER A 584 7.22 17.09 -5.29
N ASP A 585 8.19 17.22 -4.39
CA ASP A 585 9.58 16.80 -4.62
C ASP A 585 9.69 15.30 -4.87
N MET A 586 9.03 14.48 -4.04
CA MET A 586 8.95 13.03 -4.23
C MET A 586 8.37 12.68 -5.60
N LYS A 587 7.28 13.33 -6.00
CA LYS A 587 6.63 13.12 -7.30
C LYS A 587 7.53 13.55 -8.46
N SER A 588 8.19 14.69 -8.35
CA SER A 588 9.11 15.22 -9.35
C SER A 588 10.31 14.28 -9.53
N ASN A 589 10.94 13.87 -8.43
CA ASN A 589 12.09 12.97 -8.48
C ASN A 589 11.74 11.60 -9.08
N MET A 590 10.60 11.03 -8.67
CA MET A 590 10.12 9.74 -9.17
C MET A 590 9.69 9.78 -10.65
N THR A 591 9.02 10.85 -11.10
CA THR A 591 8.45 10.92 -12.47
C THR A 591 9.31 11.67 -13.48
N PHE A 592 10.31 12.41 -13.03
CA PHE A 592 11.16 13.25 -13.88
C PHE A 592 12.66 12.97 -13.69
N LEU A 593 13.24 13.28 -12.51
CA LEU A 593 14.71 13.19 -12.34
C LEU A 593 15.24 11.75 -12.44
N ALA A 594 14.62 10.79 -11.76
CA ALA A 594 15.12 9.41 -11.78
C ALA A 594 15.05 8.78 -13.17
N PRO A 595 13.92 8.89 -13.92
CA PRO A 595 13.85 8.48 -15.32
C PRO A 595 14.89 9.17 -16.22
N LEU A 596 15.07 10.49 -16.05
CA LEU A 596 16.03 11.28 -16.84
C LEU A 596 17.47 10.81 -16.60
N LEU A 597 17.91 10.77 -15.35
CA LEU A 597 19.27 10.35 -14.99
C LEU A 597 19.51 8.90 -15.40
N SER A 598 18.56 8.01 -15.13
CA SER A 598 18.67 6.60 -15.51
C SER A 598 18.77 6.40 -17.02
N GLY A 599 18.04 7.19 -17.81
CA GLY A 599 18.13 7.15 -19.28
C GLY A 599 19.50 7.60 -19.80
N ILE A 600 20.02 8.70 -19.23
CA ILE A 600 21.37 9.21 -19.55
C ILE A 600 22.44 8.16 -19.20
N VAL A 601 22.33 7.54 -18.02
CA VAL A 601 23.28 6.51 -17.55
C VAL A 601 23.31 5.30 -18.48
N VAL A 602 22.16 4.82 -18.97
CA VAL A 602 22.14 3.74 -19.96
C VAL A 602 22.83 4.16 -21.27
N GLY A 603 22.63 5.41 -21.70
CA GLY A 603 23.36 5.98 -22.84
C GLY A 603 24.88 6.02 -22.62
N LEU A 604 25.33 6.44 -21.43
CA LEU A 604 26.74 6.44 -21.06
C LEU A 604 27.32 5.01 -21.01
N ALA A 605 26.56 4.04 -20.49
CA ALA A 605 26.95 2.64 -20.50
C ALA A 605 27.14 2.13 -21.93
N ALA A 606 26.24 2.49 -22.85
CA ALA A 606 26.36 2.16 -24.27
C ALA A 606 27.61 2.78 -24.90
N MET A 607 27.88 4.05 -24.60
CA MET A 607 29.06 4.76 -25.08
C MET A 607 30.36 4.11 -24.61
N ILE A 608 30.48 3.84 -23.31
CA ILE A 608 31.66 3.17 -22.72
C ILE A 608 31.85 1.79 -23.35
N THR A 609 30.76 1.03 -23.54
CA THR A 609 30.79 -0.30 -24.16
C THR A 609 31.24 -0.24 -25.62
N SER A 610 30.73 0.72 -26.38
CA SER A 610 31.12 0.93 -27.79
C SER A 610 32.61 1.25 -27.90
N ILE A 611 33.10 2.19 -27.07
CA ILE A 611 34.51 2.60 -27.07
C ILE A 611 35.41 1.43 -26.70
N LEU A 612 35.14 0.74 -25.60
CA LEU A 612 35.96 -0.39 -25.16
C LEU A 612 35.91 -1.55 -26.15
N GLY A 613 34.76 -1.82 -26.77
CA GLY A 613 34.61 -2.86 -27.78
C GLY A 613 35.44 -2.59 -29.03
N MET A 614 35.40 -1.36 -29.56
CA MET A 614 36.22 -0.97 -30.72
C MET A 614 37.71 -1.01 -30.41
N LEU A 615 38.13 -0.53 -29.23
CA LEU A 615 39.53 -0.57 -28.79
C LEU A 615 40.03 -2.01 -28.62
N TYR A 616 39.20 -2.90 -28.10
CA TYR A 616 39.52 -4.32 -27.98
C TYR A 616 39.76 -4.98 -29.34
N ILE A 617 38.91 -4.69 -30.34
CA ILE A 617 39.08 -5.19 -31.70
C ILE A 617 40.33 -4.60 -32.38
N ALA A 618 40.63 -3.32 -32.16
CA ALA A 618 41.82 -2.66 -32.69
C ALA A 618 43.13 -3.25 -32.12
N ASN A 619 43.12 -3.67 -30.85
CA ASN A 619 44.25 -4.38 -30.24
C ASN A 619 44.45 -5.78 -30.87
N LEU A 620 43.35 -6.50 -31.12
CA LEU A 620 43.38 -7.82 -31.77
C LEU A 620 43.82 -7.79 -33.24
N SER A 621 43.51 -6.72 -33.99
CA SER A 621 43.85 -6.60 -35.41
C SER A 621 45.29 -6.17 -35.69
N GLY A 622 46.08 -5.88 -34.65
CA GLY A 622 47.50 -5.51 -34.77
C GLY A 622 47.76 -4.14 -35.43
N ALA A 623 46.71 -3.37 -35.74
CA ALA A 623 46.79 -2.11 -36.51
C ALA A 623 47.34 -0.91 -35.72
N GLY A 624 47.74 -1.09 -34.44
CA GLY A 624 48.20 -0.01 -33.56
C GLY A 624 49.57 -0.23 -32.91
N ALA A 625 50.41 -1.12 -33.45
CA ALA A 625 51.61 -1.61 -32.77
C ALA A 625 52.79 -0.62 -32.61
N THR A 626 52.74 0.59 -33.15
CA THR A 626 53.96 1.41 -33.28
C THR A 626 54.10 2.61 -32.34
N ASN A 627 53.13 3.01 -31.49
CA ASN A 627 53.37 4.16 -30.58
C ASN A 627 52.58 4.23 -29.26
N TRP A 628 51.85 3.18 -28.86
CA TRP A 628 50.86 3.27 -27.76
C TRP A 628 51.16 2.32 -26.57
N GLY A 629 52.44 2.08 -26.24
CA GLY A 629 52.85 1.13 -25.20
C GLY A 629 52.32 1.38 -23.77
N SER A 630 51.90 2.61 -23.43
CA SER A 630 51.25 2.94 -22.15
C SER A 630 49.74 2.61 -22.14
N PHE A 631 49.11 2.56 -23.31
CA PHE A 631 47.66 2.35 -23.47
C PHE A 631 47.26 0.88 -23.41
N ASN A 632 48.17 -0.04 -23.78
CA ASN A 632 47.96 -1.47 -23.61
C ASN A 632 47.80 -1.86 -22.13
N ASN A 633 48.60 -1.27 -21.24
CA ASN A 633 48.44 -1.45 -19.78
C ASN A 633 47.09 -0.90 -19.26
N PHE A 634 46.54 0.13 -19.89
CA PHE A 634 45.22 0.69 -19.53
C PHE A 634 44.07 -0.21 -20.00
N LEU A 635 44.20 -0.84 -21.18
CA LEU A 635 43.22 -1.81 -21.68
C LEU A 635 43.26 -3.14 -20.92
N ASP A 636 44.43 -3.55 -20.42
CA ASP A 636 44.54 -4.73 -19.54
C ASP A 636 43.86 -4.52 -18.18
N ILE A 637 43.83 -3.26 -17.68
CA ILE A 637 43.07 -2.88 -16.49
C ILE A 637 41.55 -2.86 -16.77
N LEU A 638 41.13 -2.56 -18.00
CA LEU A 638 39.72 -2.47 -18.39
C LEU A 638 39.26 -3.73 -19.12
N GLN A 639 38.86 -4.74 -18.35
CA GLN A 639 38.42 -6.04 -18.86
C GLN A 639 37.04 -5.95 -19.54
N TYR A 640 37.03 -5.58 -20.83
CA TYR A 640 35.82 -5.45 -21.64
C TYR A 640 34.91 -6.70 -21.60
N GLN A 641 35.51 -7.89 -21.55
CA GLN A 641 34.80 -9.17 -21.52
C GLN A 641 34.03 -9.43 -20.21
N ASP A 642 34.41 -8.76 -19.13
CA ASP A 642 33.83 -8.94 -17.79
C ASP A 642 32.92 -7.78 -17.36
N MET A 643 32.82 -6.75 -18.20
CA MET A 643 31.91 -5.63 -18.01
C MET A 643 30.45 -6.08 -18.12
N ILE A 644 29.57 -5.43 -17.37
CA ILE A 644 28.13 -5.70 -17.44
C ILE A 644 27.59 -5.29 -18.81
N PRO A 645 26.92 -6.20 -19.54
CA PRO A 645 26.25 -5.83 -20.79
C PRO A 645 25.19 -4.75 -20.55
N PRO A 646 25.21 -3.62 -21.30
CA PRO A 646 24.24 -2.54 -21.16
C PRO A 646 22.78 -3.01 -21.26
N TYR A 647 22.51 -4.08 -22.00
CA TYR A 647 21.18 -4.70 -22.09
C TYR A 647 20.63 -5.14 -20.72
N PHE A 648 21.42 -5.88 -19.93
CA PHE A 648 20.99 -6.33 -18.59
C PHE A 648 20.95 -5.19 -17.58
N LEU A 649 21.87 -4.22 -17.70
CA LEU A 649 21.84 -3.01 -16.89
C LEU A 649 20.53 -2.24 -17.13
N GLN A 650 20.15 -2.06 -18.39
CA GLN A 650 18.91 -1.41 -18.77
C GLN A 650 17.67 -2.10 -18.19
N ILE A 651 17.57 -3.42 -18.32
CA ILE A 651 16.44 -4.18 -17.74
C ILE A 651 16.39 -3.98 -16.22
N SER A 652 17.54 -4.10 -15.55
CA SER A 652 17.66 -3.94 -14.10
C SER A 652 17.25 -2.54 -13.64
N VAL A 653 17.67 -1.50 -14.35
CA VAL A 653 17.33 -0.10 -14.06
C VAL A 653 15.84 0.16 -14.33
N GLY A 654 15.31 -0.38 -15.43
CA GLY A 654 13.91 -0.19 -15.80
C GLY A 654 12.93 -0.83 -14.83
N ILE A 655 13.21 -2.05 -14.34
CA ILE A 655 12.40 -2.71 -13.31
C ILE A 655 12.48 -1.92 -11.99
N TYR A 656 13.67 -1.50 -11.58
CA TYR A 656 13.88 -0.67 -10.39
C TYR A 656 13.04 0.61 -10.42
N LEU A 657 13.03 1.34 -11.55
CA LEU A 657 12.19 2.52 -11.70
C LEU A 657 10.70 2.20 -11.56
N ILE A 658 10.23 1.09 -12.11
CA ILE A 658 8.83 0.65 -11.98
C ILE A 658 8.50 0.40 -10.50
N GLU A 659 9.33 -0.37 -9.79
CA GLU A 659 9.13 -0.71 -8.38
C GLU A 659 9.11 0.54 -7.49
N ILE A 660 10.05 1.45 -7.68
CA ILE A 660 10.09 2.73 -6.96
C ILE A 660 8.88 3.59 -7.29
N ILE A 661 8.43 3.65 -8.55
CA ILE A 661 7.21 4.38 -8.91
C ILE A 661 5.99 3.78 -8.18
N PHE A 662 5.89 2.46 -8.09
CA PHE A 662 4.84 1.77 -7.34
C PHE A 662 4.86 2.13 -5.86
N ILE A 663 6.01 1.98 -5.20
CA ILE A 663 6.16 2.21 -3.76
C ILE A 663 5.88 3.67 -3.44
N LEU A 664 6.58 4.61 -4.08
CA LEU A 664 6.47 6.03 -3.75
C LEU A 664 5.10 6.62 -4.12
N THR A 665 4.45 6.14 -5.19
CA THR A 665 3.08 6.57 -5.48
C THR A 665 2.10 6.08 -4.41
N SER A 666 2.26 4.84 -3.94
CA SER A 666 1.46 4.31 -2.82
C SER A 666 1.65 5.16 -1.56
N THR A 667 2.90 5.52 -1.24
CA THR A 667 3.25 6.42 -0.14
C THR A 667 2.55 7.77 -0.27
N LEU A 668 2.67 8.40 -1.44
CA LEU A 668 2.15 9.73 -1.70
C LEU A 668 0.61 9.79 -1.62
N VAL A 669 -0.08 8.77 -2.15
CA VAL A 669 -1.54 8.68 -2.03
C VAL A 669 -1.96 8.46 -0.57
N THR A 670 -1.28 7.57 0.13
CA THR A 670 -1.60 7.26 1.53
C THR A 670 -1.41 8.48 2.45
N ILE A 671 -0.41 9.32 2.17
CA ILE A 671 -0.17 10.56 2.90
C ILE A 671 -1.27 11.61 2.63
N ASN A 672 -1.61 11.82 1.36
CA ASN A 672 -2.52 12.88 0.93
C ASN A 672 -4.01 12.59 1.16
N SER A 673 -4.41 11.32 1.02
CA SER A 673 -5.81 10.89 1.03
C SER A 673 -6.10 9.78 2.05
N GLY A 674 -5.08 9.22 2.72
CA GLY A 674 -5.22 7.99 3.50
C GLY A 674 -5.21 6.74 2.63
N GLU A 675 -5.46 5.56 3.23
CA GLU A 675 -5.53 4.31 2.47
C GLU A 675 -6.70 4.33 1.47
N ASP A 676 -6.43 4.74 0.24
CA ASP A 676 -7.38 4.72 -0.87
C ASP A 676 -6.83 3.85 -2.01
N LYS A 677 -7.31 2.59 -2.09
CA LYS A 677 -6.89 1.63 -3.12
C LYS A 677 -7.25 2.09 -4.54
N LEU A 678 -8.38 2.80 -4.70
CA LEU A 678 -8.83 3.28 -6.00
C LEU A 678 -7.91 4.41 -6.49
N GLU A 679 -7.68 5.41 -5.63
CA GLU A 679 -6.80 6.53 -5.95
C GLU A 679 -5.36 6.06 -6.17
N MET A 680 -4.87 5.11 -5.36
CA MET A 680 -3.56 4.50 -5.52
C MET A 680 -3.40 3.86 -6.90
N THR A 681 -4.35 2.99 -7.28
CA THR A 681 -4.31 2.31 -8.58
C THR A 681 -4.28 3.31 -9.74
N ASN A 682 -5.11 4.35 -9.67
CA ASN A 682 -5.18 5.39 -10.71
C ASN A 682 -3.88 6.21 -10.81
N LYS A 683 -3.37 6.71 -9.68
CA LYS A 683 -2.15 7.54 -9.66
C LYS A 683 -0.92 6.74 -10.06
N VAL A 684 -0.83 5.47 -9.70
CA VAL A 684 0.25 4.57 -10.16
C VAL A 684 0.24 4.47 -11.68
N GLY A 685 -0.93 4.25 -12.30
CA GLY A 685 -1.03 4.18 -13.75
C GLY A 685 -0.59 5.47 -14.47
N ILE A 686 -0.94 6.63 -13.93
CA ILE A 686 -0.55 7.96 -14.47
C ILE A 686 0.96 8.20 -14.31
N ASN A 687 1.50 7.94 -13.12
CA ASN A 687 2.91 8.18 -12.81
C ASN A 687 3.82 7.20 -13.57
N LEU A 688 3.44 5.93 -13.68
CA LEU A 688 4.15 4.94 -14.51
C LEU A 688 4.20 5.39 -15.97
N LYS A 689 3.06 5.83 -16.52
CA LYS A 689 3.01 6.33 -17.91
C LYS A 689 4.02 7.46 -18.11
N LYS A 690 3.95 8.49 -17.26
CA LYS A 690 4.79 9.69 -17.37
C LYS A 690 6.28 9.38 -17.17
N GLY A 691 6.60 8.67 -16.09
CA GLY A 691 7.98 8.33 -15.73
C GLY A 691 8.64 7.42 -16.76
N MET A 692 7.97 6.34 -17.15
CA MET A 692 8.56 5.36 -18.07
C MET A 692 8.56 5.84 -19.52
N SER A 693 7.61 6.67 -19.94
CA SER A 693 7.71 7.34 -21.25
C SER A 693 8.90 8.29 -21.31
N LEU A 694 9.16 9.04 -20.22
CA LEU A 694 10.32 9.93 -20.16
C LEU A 694 11.62 9.14 -20.16
N TYR A 695 11.72 8.07 -19.35
CA TYR A 695 12.87 7.16 -19.36
C TYR A 695 13.14 6.62 -20.76
N PHE A 696 12.12 6.13 -21.46
CA PHE A 696 12.25 5.61 -22.81
C PHE A 696 12.76 6.67 -23.81
N ILE A 697 12.15 7.86 -23.83
CA ILE A 697 12.56 8.94 -24.74
C ILE A 697 13.99 9.38 -24.47
N VAL A 698 14.34 9.60 -23.19
CA VAL A 698 15.68 10.03 -22.81
C VAL A 698 16.70 8.94 -23.11
N ALA A 699 16.43 7.69 -22.73
CA ALA A 699 17.35 6.58 -23.00
C ALA A 699 17.57 6.39 -24.51
N LEU A 700 16.51 6.48 -25.32
CA LEU A 700 16.60 6.42 -26.78
C LEU A 700 17.48 7.54 -27.34
N LEU A 701 17.21 8.79 -26.96
CA LEU A 701 17.98 9.95 -27.40
C LEU A 701 19.44 9.87 -26.95
N SER A 702 19.69 9.51 -25.68
CA SER A 702 21.04 9.38 -25.12
C SER A 702 21.82 8.25 -25.79
N VAL A 703 21.21 7.07 -26.00
CA VAL A 703 21.89 5.96 -26.69
C VAL A 703 22.22 6.33 -28.12
N VAL A 704 21.27 6.90 -28.89
CA VAL A 704 21.54 7.29 -30.28
C VAL A 704 22.60 8.39 -30.36
N ALA A 705 22.46 9.47 -29.59
CA ALA A 705 23.38 10.60 -29.63
C ALA A 705 24.81 10.21 -29.19
N LEU A 706 24.95 9.48 -28.08
CA LEU A 706 26.25 9.07 -27.57
C LEU A 706 26.90 7.97 -28.41
N SER A 707 26.10 7.10 -29.05
CA SER A 707 26.64 6.11 -29.98
C SER A 707 27.20 6.77 -31.24
N ILE A 708 26.48 7.74 -31.82
CA ILE A 708 26.98 8.53 -32.96
C ILE A 708 28.27 9.26 -32.58
N LEU A 709 28.31 9.88 -31.39
CA LEU A 709 29.50 10.56 -30.89
C LEU A 709 30.67 9.59 -30.71
N SER A 710 30.43 8.39 -30.17
CA SER A 710 31.48 7.36 -30.05
C SER A 710 32.02 6.96 -31.42
N ALA A 711 31.14 6.78 -32.42
CA ALA A 711 31.52 6.38 -33.77
C ALA A 711 32.32 7.47 -34.51
N THR A 712 31.95 8.75 -34.36
CA THR A 712 32.67 9.86 -35.01
C THR A 712 34.02 10.13 -34.37
N VAL A 713 34.12 10.11 -33.04
CA VAL A 713 35.38 10.32 -32.33
C VAL A 713 36.36 9.19 -32.64
N LEU A 714 35.91 7.94 -32.61
CA LEU A 714 36.77 6.79 -32.90
C LEU A 714 37.08 6.66 -34.38
N GLY A 715 36.14 6.99 -35.27
CA GLY A 715 36.38 7.00 -36.72
C GLY A 715 37.49 7.98 -37.13
N ASN A 716 37.61 9.12 -36.44
CA ASN A 716 38.71 10.07 -36.65
C ASN A 716 40.03 9.67 -35.95
N LEU A 717 39.99 8.72 -35.02
CA LEU A 717 41.14 8.25 -34.24
C LEU A 717 41.75 6.95 -34.81
N LEU A 718 40.95 6.13 -35.51
CA LEU A 718 41.34 4.83 -36.06
C LEU A 718 41.44 4.80 -37.60
N GLY A 719 40.97 5.84 -38.29
CA GLY A 719 41.20 6.10 -39.71
C GLY A 719 42.23 7.19 -39.90
#